data_AF-A0A8W8LQU0-F1
#
_entry.id   AF-A0A8W8LQU0-F1
#
_cell.length_a   1.000
_cell.length_b   1.000
_cell.length_c   1.000
_cell.angle_alpha   90.00
_cell.angle_beta   90.00
_cell.angle_gamma   90.00
#
_symmetry.space_group_name_H-M   'P 1'
#
loop_
_entity.id
_entity.type
_entity.pdbx_description
1 polymer ?
#
loop_
_entity_poly.entity_id
_entity_poly.type
_entity_poly.pdbx_seq_one_letter_code
_entity_poly.pdbx_strand_id
1 'polypeptide(L)'
;MYGYIFFSVIPKDCNTNKACVWDQVYQECTTTPVLPERIHASAFFPCLGLYQKLSNSEEWGALQNFEDAVRNMTHLSDRAQHSFNITQMSRLVGRVFNFTIQGVLHQSRVSAIWGDLEQQLNRTSNFVLTVGNQSFTSSTRPNSFAQITNMEVDIEFPSLDTDWLLQTHPLTARKEIEQEVIRIAMETMSPIVTKTISNIAFFKNTIKFMVSKQPEDQRDLPKEYTPLRDRVNQGLLDISLFGQQYTANYTFFIGSFSELCPRQCHQATQETACSTIPGCFWSYQLQQCSDDVTLPEKKQVTVVFPCVKMDELPEGEKNRSLEGVRTAVGGFLQGLPAGAQAHSFRYGQDFRSSFTFEVQGTARRAPLSRLLYNISSWIGSGQLQLTINNTQVTGQDVEDFNSVEIAMLFSNVDFSMLELQQRRKLKEELFHQLRSLLSNGFSLTDIHDVWFDQKYIIFKVKRDNSNSSISSEIEKWKQVLKLKAFSVTLDNGRHQPTKMVYQASLHGNCPISCFNSSMNVLCKRSLGCFFNGSWNVAHCQKTKLISNSYVYPLYVPCNGTQSLSPKEKTETEQDLRVKLEAMLGGAKEVLQDVILSEDGADIVLHATTLHPHLELYVDTLKSKADYTQGFSFGPSSERNKFSPRNREDSTNVEMVLKFRSIDLEALQNLHLTTRGDISDDLQHQVNSLLLGEVAQSFNLTWIKQDQRHLGFIVAPYLLFGFCFVAPYLA
;
A
#
# COMPACT_ATOMS: atom_id res chain seq x y z
N MET A 1 51.24 -13.90 84.34
CA MET A 1 51.31 -12.47 84.66
C MET A 1 52.77 -12.04 84.48
N TYR A 2 53.12 -11.54 83.29
CA TYR A 2 54.43 -10.97 83.00
C TYR A 2 54.15 -9.62 82.36
N GLY A 3 54.36 -8.54 83.13
CA GLY A 3 54.20 -7.17 82.66
C GLY A 3 55.46 -6.75 81.93
N TYR A 4 55.35 -6.49 80.64
CA TYR A 4 56.38 -5.77 79.89
C TYR A 4 56.18 -4.28 80.11
N ILE A 5 57.08 -3.65 80.86
CA ILE A 5 57.20 -2.19 80.91
C ILE A 5 58.04 -1.77 79.71
N PHE A 6 57.41 -1.17 78.70
CA PHE A 6 58.13 -0.50 77.62
C PHE A 6 58.60 0.87 78.12
N PHE A 7 59.91 1.04 78.25
CA PHE A 7 60.51 2.38 78.36
C PHE A 7 60.53 3.02 76.97
N SER A 8 59.51 3.84 76.69
CA SER A 8 59.58 4.80 75.60
C SER A 8 60.50 5.93 76.03
N VAL A 9 61.61 6.13 75.31
CA VAL A 9 62.43 7.34 75.43
C VAL A 9 61.58 8.50 74.91
N ILE A 10 60.87 9.17 75.81
CA ILE A 10 60.17 10.43 75.49
C ILE A 10 61.26 11.49 75.29
N PRO A 11 61.34 12.18 74.14
CA PRO A 11 62.31 13.25 73.95
C PRO A 11 62.12 14.32 75.03
N LYS A 12 63.22 14.85 75.57
CA LYS A 12 63.23 15.84 76.66
C LYS A 12 62.32 17.05 76.42
N ASP A 13 61.99 17.34 75.15
CA ASP A 13 61.18 18.48 74.73
C ASP A 13 59.65 18.28 74.89
N CYS A 14 59.16 17.07 75.18
CA CYS A 14 57.72 16.84 75.45
C CYS A 14 57.28 17.27 76.85
N ASN A 15 58.21 17.23 77.83
CA ASN A 15 57.89 17.39 79.25
C ASN A 15 57.79 18.84 79.71
N THR A 16 58.21 19.81 78.88
CA THR A 16 58.18 21.25 79.23
C THR A 16 56.78 21.86 79.08
N ASN A 17 55.87 21.23 78.35
CA ASN A 17 54.50 21.71 78.13
C ASN A 17 53.49 20.66 78.64
N LYS A 18 52.85 20.92 79.79
CA LYS A 18 51.95 19.95 80.50
C LYS A 18 50.77 19.44 79.66
N ALA A 19 50.50 20.03 78.50
CA ALA A 19 49.43 19.65 77.60
C ALA A 19 49.85 18.69 76.46
N CYS A 20 51.15 18.46 76.23
CA CYS A 20 51.65 17.62 75.14
C CYS A 20 51.97 16.19 75.60
N VAL A 21 51.65 15.21 74.76
CA VAL A 21 51.91 13.78 74.94
C VAL A 21 52.67 13.27 73.72
N TRP A 22 53.55 12.29 73.91
CA TRP A 22 54.31 11.67 72.82
C TRP A 22 53.40 10.79 71.95
N ASP A 23 53.33 11.11 70.66
CA ASP A 23 52.67 10.27 69.66
C ASP A 23 53.63 9.17 69.21
N GLN A 24 53.31 7.92 69.57
CA GLN A 24 54.14 6.77 69.21
C GLN A 24 54.08 6.41 67.73
N VAL A 25 53.04 6.84 67.00
CA VAL A 25 52.83 6.53 65.59
C VAL A 25 53.61 7.50 64.71
N TYR A 26 53.52 8.80 65.00
CA TYR A 26 54.18 9.85 64.23
C TYR A 26 55.53 10.30 64.82
N GLN A 27 55.93 9.76 65.97
CA GLN A 27 57.19 10.05 66.66
C GLN A 27 57.40 11.55 66.91
N GLU A 28 56.40 12.20 67.50
CA GLU A 28 56.44 13.63 67.81
C GLU A 28 55.67 14.00 69.08
N CYS A 29 55.92 15.19 69.63
CA CYS A 29 55.20 15.73 70.79
C CYS A 29 53.99 16.55 70.35
N THR A 30 52.79 16.11 70.71
CA THR A 30 51.54 16.76 70.30
C THR A 30 50.52 16.77 71.43
N THR A 31 49.61 17.73 71.43
CA THR A 31 48.45 17.77 72.34
C THR A 31 47.34 16.80 71.93
N THR A 32 47.46 16.17 70.76
CA THR A 32 46.47 15.24 70.16
C THR A 32 47.16 13.99 69.62
N PRO A 33 47.81 13.18 70.49
CA PRO A 33 48.47 11.96 70.04
C PRO A 33 47.46 10.94 69.50
N VAL A 34 47.89 10.22 68.47
CA VAL A 34 47.11 9.12 67.90
C VAL A 34 47.19 7.88 68.79
N LEU A 35 46.04 7.25 69.02
CA LEU A 35 45.85 6.02 69.81
C LEU A 35 45.98 4.79 68.90
N PRO A 36 46.41 3.62 69.41
CA PRO A 36 46.57 2.40 68.60
C PRO A 36 45.25 1.81 68.06
N GLU A 37 44.10 2.23 68.60
CA GLU A 37 42.77 1.80 68.16
C GLU A 37 42.50 2.26 66.72
N ARG A 38 42.14 1.33 65.84
CA ARG A 38 41.90 1.61 64.42
C ARG A 38 40.79 0.76 63.84
N ILE A 39 40.07 1.33 62.87
CA ILE A 39 39.07 0.64 62.04
C ILE A 39 39.44 0.84 60.58
N HIS A 40 39.54 -0.27 59.85
CA HIS A 40 39.59 -0.25 58.39
C HIS A 40 38.15 -0.14 57.87
N ALA A 41 37.89 0.96 57.19
CA ALA A 41 36.58 1.34 56.71
C ALA A 41 36.53 1.28 55.18
N SER A 42 35.36 0.93 54.64
CA SER A 42 35.11 0.89 53.20
C SER A 42 33.77 1.53 52.88
N ALA A 43 33.73 2.33 51.83
CA ALA A 43 32.51 2.86 51.23
C ALA A 43 32.39 2.38 49.77
N PHE A 44 31.23 1.86 49.39
CA PHE A 44 31.00 1.31 48.06
C PHE A 44 30.22 2.31 47.21
N PHE A 45 30.66 2.55 45.98
CA PHE A 45 29.92 3.35 45.01
C PHE A 45 29.56 2.46 43.82
N PRO A 46 28.37 1.82 43.84
CA PRO A 46 28.02 0.77 42.91
C PRO A 46 27.95 1.23 41.45
N CYS A 47 27.62 2.51 41.23
CA CYS A 47 27.50 3.08 39.89
C CYS A 47 28.78 3.78 39.40
N LEU A 48 29.70 4.13 40.31
CA LEU A 48 30.92 4.84 39.94
C LEU A 48 31.87 3.90 39.20
N GLY A 49 32.25 4.27 37.97
CA GLY A 49 33.16 3.48 37.16
C GLY A 49 32.60 2.15 36.64
N LEU A 50 31.27 1.93 36.75
CA LEU A 50 30.60 0.70 36.30
C LEU A 50 30.48 0.63 34.77
N TYR A 51 30.15 1.75 34.12
CA TYR A 51 29.89 1.80 32.67
C TYR A 51 30.92 2.60 31.87
N GLN A 52 31.75 3.38 32.55
CA GLN A 52 32.82 4.17 31.95
C GLN A 52 34.08 4.02 32.79
N LYS A 53 35.21 3.75 32.13
CA LYS A 53 36.50 3.80 32.83
C LYS A 53 36.81 5.25 33.16
N LEU A 54 36.97 5.54 34.45
CA LEU A 54 37.42 6.85 34.91
C LEU A 54 38.85 7.11 34.40
N SER A 55 39.10 8.32 33.94
CA SER A 55 40.45 8.81 33.69
C SER A 55 41.23 8.97 35.00
N ASN A 56 42.56 9.00 34.94
CA ASN A 56 43.38 9.17 36.14
C ASN A 56 43.03 10.46 36.90
N SER A 57 42.72 11.56 36.20
CA SER A 57 42.30 12.82 36.83
C SER A 57 40.94 12.71 37.53
N GLU A 58 40.00 11.96 36.95
CA GLU A 58 38.70 11.72 37.57
C GLU A 58 38.81 10.80 38.79
N GLU A 59 39.67 9.78 38.74
CA GLU A 59 39.94 8.91 39.90
C GLU A 59 40.59 9.68 41.05
N TRP A 60 41.58 10.54 40.76
CA TRP A 60 42.20 11.41 41.76
C TRP A 60 41.21 12.43 42.32
N GLY A 61 40.42 13.08 41.47
CA GLY A 61 39.39 14.02 41.91
C GLY A 61 38.31 13.35 42.75
N ALA A 62 37.89 12.14 42.39
CA ALA A 62 36.94 11.36 43.17
C ALA A 62 37.50 10.96 44.54
N LEU A 63 38.79 10.58 44.61
CA LEU A 63 39.46 10.26 45.87
C LEU A 63 39.56 11.48 46.79
N GLN A 64 39.96 12.63 46.24
CA GLN A 64 40.05 13.88 47.00
C GLN A 64 38.68 14.33 47.52
N ASN A 65 37.65 14.32 46.65
CA ASN A 65 36.29 14.70 47.05
C ASN A 65 35.73 13.75 48.12
N PHE A 66 36.04 12.46 48.03
CA PHE A 66 35.65 11.48 49.04
C PHE A 66 36.35 11.74 50.37
N GLU A 67 37.66 11.98 50.35
CA GLU A 67 38.45 12.34 51.52
C GLU A 67 37.90 13.60 52.20
N ASP A 68 37.68 14.68 51.45
CA ASP A 68 37.13 15.93 51.96
C ASP A 68 35.73 15.73 52.57
N ALA A 69 34.90 14.90 51.95
CA ALA A 69 33.56 14.62 52.45
C ALA A 69 33.60 13.82 53.76
N VAL A 70 34.44 12.78 53.86
CA VAL A 70 34.62 12.01 55.11
C VAL A 70 35.16 12.89 56.24
N ARG A 71 36.11 13.78 55.93
CA ARG A 71 36.66 14.77 56.88
C ARG A 71 35.60 15.72 57.40
N ASN A 72 34.78 16.28 56.51
CA ASN A 72 33.71 17.21 56.87
C ASN A 72 32.61 16.59 57.73
N MET A 73 32.25 15.32 57.50
CA MET A 73 31.13 14.67 58.22
C MET A 73 31.46 14.24 59.65
N THR A 74 32.74 14.03 59.95
CA THR A 74 33.18 13.42 61.21
C THR A 74 33.90 14.42 62.13
N HIS A 75 34.26 15.60 61.62
CA HIS A 75 35.01 16.65 62.33
C HIS A 75 36.31 16.16 63.01
N LEU A 76 36.90 15.09 62.50
CA LEU A 76 38.13 14.52 63.06
C LEU A 76 39.37 15.28 62.58
N SER A 77 40.48 15.11 63.29
CA SER A 77 41.76 15.68 62.87
C SER A 77 42.34 14.93 61.68
N ASP A 78 43.22 15.57 60.92
CA ASP A 78 43.85 14.92 59.76
C ASP A 78 44.68 13.68 60.10
N ARG A 79 45.12 13.57 61.36
CA ARG A 79 45.86 12.42 61.88
C ARG A 79 44.95 11.22 62.20
N ALA A 80 43.66 11.47 62.43
CA ALA A 80 42.67 10.43 62.70
C ALA A 80 42.18 9.72 61.43
N GLN A 81 42.41 10.29 60.25
CA GLN A 81 41.92 9.77 58.97
C GLN A 81 43.03 9.72 57.94
N HIS A 82 43.44 8.50 57.60
CA HIS A 82 44.56 8.31 56.69
C HIS A 82 44.40 7.05 55.84
N SER A 83 45.35 6.85 54.93
CA SER A 83 45.41 5.69 54.02
C SER A 83 44.19 5.57 53.10
N PHE A 84 43.66 6.71 52.65
CA PHE A 84 42.62 6.76 51.62
C PHE A 84 43.15 6.16 50.32
N ASN A 85 42.41 5.20 49.77
CA ASN A 85 42.70 4.60 48.48
C ASN A 85 41.41 4.17 47.79
N ILE A 86 41.42 4.18 46.46
CA ILE A 86 40.36 3.65 45.62
C ILE A 86 40.78 2.30 45.04
N THR A 87 39.91 1.31 45.17
CA THR A 87 40.11 -0.03 44.60
C THR A 87 38.94 -0.41 43.70
N GLN A 88 39.25 -1.09 42.61
CA GLN A 88 38.25 -1.70 41.74
C GLN A 88 38.21 -3.21 42.05
N MET A 89 37.14 -3.68 42.70
CA MET A 89 37.00 -5.11 43.03
C MET A 89 36.78 -5.98 41.78
N SER A 90 36.05 -5.48 40.78
CA SER A 90 35.92 -6.10 39.46
C SER A 90 35.37 -5.09 38.44
N ARG A 91 35.31 -5.47 37.15
CA ARG A 91 34.63 -4.66 36.12
C ARG A 91 33.11 -4.53 36.34
N LEU A 92 32.51 -5.33 37.21
CA LEU A 92 31.05 -5.47 37.37
C LEU A 92 30.51 -4.88 38.68
N VAL A 93 31.37 -4.32 39.56
CA VAL A 93 31.01 -4.05 40.98
C VAL A 93 31.18 -2.58 41.40
N GLY A 94 31.47 -1.67 40.47
CA GLY A 94 31.69 -0.25 40.76
C GLY A 94 33.04 0.03 41.41
N ARG A 95 33.13 1.05 42.27
CA ARG A 95 34.37 1.48 42.97
C ARG A 95 34.23 1.34 44.49
N VAL A 96 35.34 0.98 45.14
CA VAL A 96 35.43 0.85 46.61
C VAL A 96 36.48 1.80 47.14
N PHE A 97 36.08 2.70 48.03
CA PHE A 97 36.98 3.62 48.72
C PHE A 97 37.31 3.02 50.08
N ASN A 98 38.59 2.73 50.29
CA ASN A 98 39.10 2.20 51.53
C ASN A 98 39.86 3.30 52.27
N PHE A 99 39.67 3.38 53.57
CA PHE A 99 40.37 4.34 54.42
C PHE A 99 40.48 3.78 55.84
N THR A 100 41.33 4.40 56.67
CA THR A 100 41.52 3.99 58.06
C THR A 100 41.10 5.14 58.97
N ILE A 101 40.24 4.82 59.93
CA ILE A 101 39.91 5.72 61.05
C ILE A 101 40.73 5.26 62.25
N GLN A 102 41.53 6.17 62.79
CA GLN A 102 42.46 5.96 63.88
C GLN A 102 42.04 6.83 65.08
N GLY A 103 42.07 6.27 66.29
CA GLY A 103 41.67 7.01 67.49
C GLY A 103 42.64 8.14 67.80
N VAL A 104 42.15 9.25 68.35
CA VAL A 104 42.98 10.37 68.82
C VAL A 104 42.57 10.69 70.25
N LEU A 105 43.57 10.97 71.09
CA LEU A 105 43.32 11.33 72.48
C LEU A 105 42.44 12.59 72.55
N HIS A 106 41.43 12.57 73.43
CA HIS A 106 40.39 13.61 73.58
C HIS A 106 39.32 13.66 72.46
N GLN A 107 39.25 12.65 71.59
CA GLN A 107 38.14 12.46 70.64
C GLN A 107 37.25 11.27 71.02
N SER A 108 36.09 11.15 70.36
CA SER A 108 35.18 10.01 70.50
C SER A 108 35.87 8.68 70.14
N ARG A 109 35.37 7.56 70.68
CA ARG A 109 35.89 6.22 70.35
C ARG A 109 35.72 5.93 68.85
N VAL A 110 36.71 5.26 68.26
CA VAL A 110 36.73 4.91 66.82
C VAL A 110 35.46 4.14 66.39
N SER A 111 34.92 3.27 67.26
CA SER A 111 33.69 2.52 66.99
C SER A 111 32.42 3.38 66.92
N ALA A 112 32.34 4.46 67.71
CA ALA A 112 31.22 5.39 67.68
C ALA A 112 31.28 6.26 66.42
N ILE A 113 32.47 6.75 66.08
CA ILE A 113 32.74 7.51 64.85
C ILE A 113 32.39 6.66 63.61
N TRP A 114 32.83 5.39 63.59
CA TRP A 114 32.46 4.47 62.52
C TRP A 114 30.96 4.21 62.48
N GLY A 115 30.30 3.99 63.64
CA GLY A 115 28.85 3.78 63.68
C GLY A 115 28.05 4.97 63.13
N ASP A 116 28.45 6.19 63.44
CA ASP A 116 27.82 7.41 62.90
C ASP A 116 28.06 7.54 61.38
N LEU A 117 29.29 7.29 60.93
CA LEU A 117 29.65 7.34 59.51
C LEU A 117 28.95 6.23 58.71
N GLU A 118 28.90 5.01 59.24
CA GLU A 118 28.18 3.87 58.67
C GLU A 118 26.68 4.14 58.60
N GLN A 119 26.10 4.80 59.59
CA GLN A 119 24.70 5.23 59.55
C GLN A 119 24.46 6.29 58.47
N GLN A 120 25.40 7.22 58.25
CA GLN A 120 25.30 8.21 57.17
C GLN A 120 25.47 7.57 55.79
N LEU A 121 26.40 6.62 55.64
CA LEU A 121 26.62 5.85 54.42
C LEU A 121 25.42 4.91 54.09
N ASN A 122 24.74 4.38 55.11
CA ASN A 122 23.54 3.55 54.96
C ASN A 122 22.30 4.34 54.52
N ARG A 123 22.25 5.66 54.75
CA ARG A 123 21.18 6.51 54.22
C ARG A 123 21.53 6.82 52.77
N THR A 124 21.00 6.04 51.85
CA THR A 124 21.23 6.10 50.38
C THR A 124 21.02 7.49 49.76
N SER A 125 20.43 8.46 50.46
CA SER A 125 20.27 9.84 49.98
C SER A 125 21.34 10.82 50.48
N ASN A 126 22.17 10.44 51.46
CA ASN A 126 22.90 11.42 52.27
C ASN A 126 24.39 11.54 51.93
N PHE A 127 24.99 10.49 51.38
CA PHE A 127 26.39 10.53 50.98
C PHE A 127 26.53 10.40 49.46
N VAL A 128 26.75 11.56 48.83
CA VAL A 128 26.81 11.72 47.38
C VAL A 128 28.20 12.23 47.02
N LEU A 129 28.89 11.48 46.17
CA LEU A 129 30.19 11.86 45.63
C LEU A 129 30.00 12.43 44.22
N THR A 130 30.51 13.63 43.98
CA THR A 130 30.47 14.24 42.65
C THR A 130 31.80 14.04 41.94
N VAL A 131 31.75 13.52 40.71
CA VAL A 131 32.90 13.34 39.83
C VAL A 131 32.55 13.97 38.48
N GLY A 132 33.25 15.04 38.11
CA GLY A 132 32.86 15.88 36.99
C GLY A 132 31.47 16.50 37.20
N ASN A 133 30.55 16.28 36.25
CA ASN A 133 29.16 16.76 36.32
C ASN A 133 28.17 15.68 36.80
N GLN A 134 28.65 14.55 37.34
CA GLN A 134 27.83 13.42 37.76
C GLN A 134 27.95 13.19 39.26
N SER A 135 26.84 12.77 39.88
CA SER A 135 26.75 12.50 41.30
C SER A 135 26.45 11.02 41.54
N PHE A 136 27.18 10.42 42.47
CA PHE A 136 27.13 8.99 42.77
C PHE A 136 26.81 8.77 44.24
N THR A 137 25.83 7.92 44.50
CA THR A 137 25.41 7.56 45.84
C THR A 137 26.23 6.39 46.37
N SER A 138 26.57 6.40 47.67
CA SER A 138 27.20 5.26 48.32
C SER A 138 26.23 4.16 48.74
N SER A 139 26.77 2.95 48.87
CA SER A 139 26.18 1.75 49.45
C SER A 139 27.15 1.21 50.51
N THR A 140 26.61 0.51 51.51
CA THR A 140 27.41 -0.21 52.52
C THR A 140 27.77 -1.63 52.11
N ARG A 141 27.28 -2.09 50.96
CA ARG A 141 27.63 -3.40 50.40
C ARG A 141 28.12 -3.25 48.96
N PRO A 142 29.18 -3.99 48.56
CA PRO A 142 29.56 -4.07 47.16
C PRO A 142 28.44 -4.75 46.39
N ASN A 143 28.29 -4.37 45.12
CA ASN A 143 27.50 -5.18 44.21
C ASN A 143 28.15 -6.57 44.08
N SER A 144 27.34 -7.60 44.00
CA SER A 144 27.76 -8.95 43.69
C SER A 144 26.98 -9.43 42.48
N PHE A 145 27.46 -10.49 41.83
CA PHE A 145 26.77 -11.07 40.68
C PHE A 145 25.33 -11.50 41.02
N ALA A 146 25.06 -11.90 42.27
CA ALA A 146 23.73 -12.23 42.77
C ALA A 146 22.80 -11.00 42.96
N GLN A 147 23.34 -9.78 42.91
CA GLN A 147 22.59 -8.53 43.10
C GLN A 147 22.24 -7.83 41.78
N ILE A 148 22.51 -8.45 40.64
CA ILE A 148 22.05 -7.99 39.33
C ILE A 148 20.56 -7.66 39.40
N THR A 149 20.17 -6.46 38.98
CA THR A 149 18.78 -5.98 39.04
C THR A 149 18.02 -6.24 37.76
N ASN A 150 18.71 -6.40 36.63
CA ASN A 150 18.11 -6.67 35.33
C ASN A 150 18.88 -7.79 34.65
N MET A 151 18.18 -8.71 34.02
CA MET A 151 18.77 -9.84 33.32
C MET A 151 18.10 -9.96 31.96
N GLU A 152 18.87 -9.72 30.89
CA GLU A 152 18.48 -10.07 29.53
C GLU A 152 18.77 -11.55 29.33
N VAL A 153 17.81 -12.28 28.79
CA VAL A 153 17.89 -13.70 28.49
C VAL A 153 17.77 -13.88 26.98
N ASP A 154 18.75 -14.56 26.42
CA ASP A 154 18.81 -14.91 25.00
C ASP A 154 18.51 -16.40 24.85
N ILE A 155 17.61 -16.74 23.93
CA ILE A 155 17.26 -18.12 23.57
C ILE A 155 17.38 -18.27 22.06
N GLU A 156 18.17 -19.25 21.62
CA GLU A 156 18.39 -19.58 20.21
C GLU A 156 17.57 -20.80 19.78
N PHE A 157 16.84 -20.63 18.68
CA PHE A 157 16.00 -21.62 18.01
C PHE A 157 16.51 -21.81 16.56
N PRO A 158 17.42 -22.75 16.28
CA PRO A 158 18.18 -22.79 15.03
C PRO A 158 17.33 -22.97 13.75
N SER A 159 16.13 -23.52 13.85
CA SER A 159 15.18 -23.66 12.73
C SER A 159 14.19 -22.50 12.59
N LEU A 160 14.22 -21.52 13.50
CA LEU A 160 13.32 -20.37 13.50
C LEU A 160 13.90 -19.23 12.65
N ASP A 161 13.05 -18.63 11.82
CA ASP A 161 13.33 -17.35 11.17
C ASP A 161 12.23 -16.36 11.54
N THR A 162 12.47 -15.59 12.61
CA THR A 162 11.55 -14.56 13.09
C THR A 162 11.38 -13.44 12.06
N ASP A 163 12.42 -13.10 11.29
CA ASP A 163 12.35 -12.02 10.30
C ASP A 163 11.37 -12.40 9.19
N TRP A 164 11.43 -13.67 8.74
CA TRP A 164 10.47 -14.22 7.78
C TRP A 164 9.03 -14.20 8.35
N LEU A 165 8.83 -14.70 9.59
CA LEU A 165 7.50 -14.72 10.22
C LEU A 165 6.89 -13.33 10.38
N LEU A 166 7.70 -12.35 10.78
CA LEU A 166 7.30 -10.95 10.95
C LEU A 166 6.98 -10.28 9.60
N GLN A 167 7.60 -10.73 8.50
CA GLN A 167 7.27 -10.25 7.15
C GLN A 167 6.04 -10.95 6.55
N THR A 168 5.84 -12.24 6.80
CA THR A 168 4.68 -12.99 6.26
C THR A 168 3.41 -12.76 7.07
N HIS A 169 3.53 -12.58 8.39
CA HIS A 169 2.41 -12.37 9.31
C HIS A 169 2.58 -11.07 10.14
N PRO A 170 2.71 -9.89 9.50
CA PRO A 170 3.09 -8.64 10.16
C PRO A 170 2.09 -8.10 11.18
N LEU A 171 0.89 -8.69 11.27
CA LEU A 171 -0.17 -8.28 12.20
C LEU A 171 -0.27 -9.18 13.44
N THR A 172 0.25 -10.40 13.40
CA THR A 172 0.03 -11.42 14.44
C THR A 172 1.32 -12.02 14.99
N ALA A 173 2.37 -12.18 14.17
CA ALA A 173 3.59 -12.89 14.54
C ALA A 173 4.23 -12.37 15.82
N ARG A 174 4.45 -11.05 15.96
CA ARG A 174 5.01 -10.45 17.17
C ARG A 174 4.23 -10.86 18.42
N LYS A 175 2.90 -10.76 18.38
CA LYS A 175 2.05 -11.08 19.53
C LYS A 175 2.13 -12.56 19.88
N GLU A 176 2.14 -13.45 18.90
CA GLU A 176 2.29 -14.89 19.14
C GLU A 176 3.66 -15.22 19.74
N ILE A 177 4.74 -14.61 19.24
CA ILE A 177 6.08 -14.80 19.79
C ILE A 177 6.17 -14.24 21.23
N GLU A 178 5.65 -13.04 21.49
CA GLU A 178 5.61 -12.46 22.84
C GLU A 178 4.84 -13.35 23.82
N GLN A 179 3.73 -13.95 23.38
CA GLN A 179 2.95 -14.89 24.20
C GLN A 179 3.74 -16.15 24.54
N GLU A 180 4.46 -16.73 23.58
CA GLU A 180 5.33 -17.89 23.81
C GLU A 180 6.50 -17.55 24.75
N VAL A 181 7.10 -16.37 24.64
CA VAL A 181 8.13 -15.88 25.58
C VAL A 181 7.59 -15.78 27.00
N ILE A 182 6.42 -15.14 27.15
CA ILE A 182 5.76 -15.01 28.46
C ILE A 182 5.43 -16.38 29.05
N ARG A 183 4.93 -17.32 28.22
CA ARG A 183 4.66 -18.70 28.64
C ARG A 183 5.93 -19.39 29.13
N ILE A 184 7.02 -19.35 28.36
CA ILE A 184 8.31 -19.95 28.74
C ILE A 184 8.79 -19.39 30.08
N ALA A 185 8.78 -18.07 30.23
CA ALA A 185 9.21 -17.44 31.46
C ALA A 185 8.33 -17.88 32.64
N MET A 186 7.01 -17.93 32.49
CA MET A 186 6.08 -18.41 33.53
C MET A 186 6.30 -19.87 33.93
N GLU A 187 6.74 -20.71 32.99
CA GLU A 187 7.05 -22.12 33.26
C GLU A 187 8.42 -22.34 33.93
N THR A 188 9.33 -21.36 33.84
CA THR A 188 10.74 -21.54 34.22
C THR A 188 11.25 -20.61 35.31
N MET A 189 10.55 -19.50 35.57
CA MET A 189 10.93 -18.48 36.56
C MET A 189 9.79 -18.21 37.54
N SER A 190 10.10 -17.57 38.68
CA SER A 190 9.08 -17.24 39.67
C SER A 190 8.07 -16.18 39.18
N PRO A 191 6.79 -16.24 39.59
CA PRO A 191 5.73 -15.32 39.14
C PRO A 191 5.99 -13.83 39.40
N ILE A 192 6.90 -13.50 40.32
CA ILE A 192 7.21 -12.09 40.61
C ILE A 192 8.27 -11.57 39.62
N VAL A 193 9.21 -12.41 39.17
CA VAL A 193 10.16 -12.06 38.10
C VAL A 193 9.43 -12.00 36.75
N THR A 194 8.51 -12.93 36.48
CA THR A 194 7.79 -12.93 35.19
C THR A 194 6.85 -11.74 34.99
N LYS A 195 6.45 -11.06 36.07
CA LYS A 195 5.67 -9.82 36.00
C LYS A 195 6.46 -8.63 35.48
N THR A 196 7.80 -8.72 35.44
CA THR A 196 8.69 -7.65 34.98
C THR A 196 9.25 -7.89 33.58
N ILE A 197 8.72 -8.89 32.86
CA ILE A 197 9.14 -9.17 31.48
C ILE A 197 8.93 -7.93 30.60
N SER A 198 9.99 -7.55 29.91
CA SER A 198 10.04 -6.40 29.02
C SER A 198 11.07 -6.61 27.90
N ASN A 199 11.20 -5.64 26.99
CA ASN A 199 12.20 -5.63 25.92
C ASN A 199 12.27 -6.93 25.10
N ILE A 200 11.10 -7.50 24.78
CA ILE A 200 11.06 -8.70 23.95
C ILE A 200 11.54 -8.32 22.54
N ALA A 201 12.64 -8.91 22.10
CA ALA A 201 13.28 -8.62 20.82
C ALA A 201 13.56 -9.92 20.04
N PHE A 202 13.57 -9.80 18.71
CA PHE A 202 13.68 -10.93 17.80
C PHE A 202 14.77 -10.65 16.78
N PHE A 203 15.67 -11.59 16.61
CA PHE A 203 16.78 -11.49 15.67
C PHE A 203 16.99 -12.83 15.00
N LYS A 204 16.41 -13.00 13.80
CA LYS A 204 16.47 -14.26 13.03
C LYS A 204 16.06 -15.49 13.84
N ASN A 205 17.04 -16.20 14.39
CA ASN A 205 16.85 -17.44 15.15
C ASN A 205 16.91 -17.21 16.67
N THR A 206 17.13 -15.98 17.13
CA THR A 206 17.29 -15.65 18.55
C THR A 206 16.12 -14.81 19.05
N ILE A 207 15.53 -15.22 20.17
CA ILE A 207 14.53 -14.45 20.90
C ILE A 207 15.18 -13.97 22.21
N LYS A 208 15.03 -12.68 22.49
CA LYS A 208 15.54 -12.04 23.70
C LYS A 208 14.40 -11.47 24.53
N PHE A 209 14.55 -11.47 25.85
CA PHE A 209 13.66 -10.75 26.74
C PHE A 209 14.39 -10.34 28.01
N MET A 210 13.93 -9.27 28.65
CA MET A 210 14.50 -8.79 29.91
C MET A 210 13.56 -9.06 31.06
N VAL A 211 14.11 -9.45 32.19
CA VAL A 211 13.43 -9.47 33.49
C VAL A 211 14.17 -8.56 34.47
N SER A 212 13.43 -7.96 35.41
CA SER A 212 14.01 -7.09 36.42
C SER A 212 13.49 -7.37 37.84
N LYS A 213 14.23 -6.89 38.83
CA LYS A 213 13.86 -6.85 40.24
C LYS A 213 14.26 -5.50 40.83
N GLN A 214 13.52 -5.06 41.84
CA GLN A 214 13.89 -3.85 42.58
C GLN A 214 15.22 -4.05 43.33
N PRO A 215 16.02 -3.00 43.57
CA PRO A 215 17.33 -3.10 44.22
C PRO A 215 17.30 -3.77 45.60
N GLU A 216 16.23 -3.55 46.38
CA GLU A 216 16.01 -4.13 47.71
C GLU A 216 15.60 -5.61 47.72
N ASP A 217 15.25 -6.16 46.55
CA ASP A 217 14.82 -7.55 46.43
C ASP A 217 16.04 -8.49 46.53
N GLN A 218 16.00 -9.41 47.50
CA GLN A 218 17.10 -10.32 47.81
C GLN A 218 17.25 -11.49 46.82
N ARG A 219 16.30 -11.66 45.88
CA ARG A 219 16.34 -12.78 44.93
C ARG A 219 17.52 -12.69 43.97
N ASP A 220 18.01 -13.86 43.59
CA ASP A 220 19.21 -14.03 42.76
C ASP A 220 18.75 -14.33 41.32
N LEU A 221 18.70 -13.32 40.45
CA LEU A 221 18.23 -13.48 39.06
C LEU A 221 18.98 -14.59 38.30
N PRO A 222 20.32 -14.72 38.41
CA PRO A 222 21.04 -15.88 37.88
C PRO A 222 20.51 -17.26 38.32
N LYS A 223 20.00 -17.39 39.54
CA LYS A 223 19.36 -18.65 40.00
C LYS A 223 17.98 -18.85 39.37
N GLU A 224 17.21 -17.79 39.20
CA GLU A 224 15.90 -17.84 38.52
C GLU A 224 16.04 -18.28 37.05
N TYR A 225 17.18 -18.01 36.41
CA TYR A 225 17.49 -18.48 35.05
C TYR A 225 17.82 -19.97 34.95
N THR A 226 18.26 -20.60 36.04
CA THR A 226 18.77 -21.99 36.01
C THR A 226 17.77 -23.02 35.45
N PRO A 227 16.48 -23.01 35.84
CA PRO A 227 15.50 -23.96 35.30
C PRO A 227 15.29 -23.81 33.78
N LEU A 228 15.35 -22.59 33.25
CA LEU A 228 15.26 -22.34 31.80
C LEU A 228 16.45 -22.97 31.07
N ARG A 229 17.66 -22.71 31.55
CA ARG A 229 18.89 -23.28 30.99
C ARG A 229 18.86 -24.80 30.98
N ASP A 230 18.41 -25.40 32.08
CA ASP A 230 18.38 -26.84 32.22
C ASP A 230 17.38 -27.48 31.23
N ARG A 231 16.24 -26.84 30.96
CA ARG A 231 15.28 -27.29 29.92
C ARG A 231 15.86 -27.20 28.52
N VAL A 232 16.57 -26.12 28.19
CA VAL A 232 17.23 -25.98 26.86
C VAL A 232 18.31 -27.05 26.69
N ASN A 233 19.16 -27.25 27.69
CA ASN A 233 20.21 -28.27 27.66
C ASN A 233 19.66 -29.70 27.53
N GLN A 234 18.44 -29.95 27.99
CA GLN A 234 17.75 -31.23 27.86
C GLN A 234 16.94 -31.36 26.56
N GLY A 235 16.87 -30.30 25.73
CA GLY A 235 16.05 -30.28 24.52
C GLY A 235 14.54 -30.33 24.80
N LEU A 236 14.10 -29.82 25.96
CA LEU A 236 12.70 -29.84 26.41
C LEU A 236 12.02 -28.47 26.34
N LEU A 237 12.66 -27.51 25.66
CA LEU A 237 12.12 -26.17 25.46
C LEU A 237 11.70 -25.99 24.00
N ASP A 238 10.39 -26.11 23.76
CA ASP A 238 9.77 -25.89 22.47
C ASP A 238 8.82 -24.69 22.50
N ILE A 239 8.73 -24.00 21.37
CA ILE A 239 7.67 -23.04 21.07
C ILE A 239 6.85 -23.50 19.86
N SER A 240 5.58 -23.12 19.84
CA SER A 240 4.69 -23.40 18.71
C SER A 240 4.21 -22.08 18.10
N LEU A 241 4.62 -21.81 16.86
CA LEU A 241 4.23 -20.61 16.11
C LEU A 241 3.58 -21.04 14.79
N PHE A 242 2.39 -20.54 14.50
CA PHE A 242 1.66 -20.82 13.25
C PHE A 242 1.53 -22.32 12.89
N GLY A 243 1.36 -23.18 13.91
CA GLY A 243 1.22 -24.64 13.74
C GLY A 243 2.52 -25.41 13.51
N GLN A 244 3.67 -24.73 13.60
CA GLN A 244 5.00 -25.34 13.51
C GLN A 244 5.71 -25.26 14.88
N GLN A 245 6.40 -26.34 15.25
CA GLN A 245 7.20 -26.39 16.48
C GLN A 245 8.68 -26.09 16.22
N TYR A 246 9.29 -25.36 17.16
CA TYR A 246 10.69 -24.97 17.15
C TYR A 246 11.32 -25.28 18.50
N THR A 247 12.42 -26.03 18.49
CA THR A 247 13.16 -26.44 19.69
C THR A 247 14.35 -25.53 19.91
N ALA A 248 14.52 -25.03 21.14
CA ALA A 248 15.69 -24.26 21.52
C ALA A 248 16.92 -25.18 21.69
N ASN A 249 18.09 -24.71 21.27
CA ASN A 249 19.34 -25.45 21.43
C ASN A 249 20.38 -24.74 22.30
N TYR A 250 20.22 -23.44 22.53
CA TYR A 250 21.17 -22.63 23.27
C TYR A 250 20.46 -21.49 23.99
N THR A 251 21.00 -21.13 25.14
CA THR A 251 20.56 -19.97 25.91
C THR A 251 21.69 -19.44 26.77
N PHE A 252 21.68 -18.14 27.01
CA PHE A 252 22.54 -17.48 27.99
C PHE A 252 21.83 -16.24 28.52
N PHE A 253 22.45 -15.58 29.50
CA PHE A 253 21.95 -14.31 30.01
C PHE A 253 23.06 -13.27 30.13
N ILE A 254 22.67 -12.01 30.08
CA ILE A 254 23.51 -10.85 30.37
C ILE A 254 22.85 -10.09 31.52
N GLY A 255 23.58 -9.93 32.62
CA GLY A 255 23.09 -9.20 33.80
C GLY A 255 23.60 -7.76 33.86
N SER A 256 22.77 -6.86 34.39
CA SER A 256 23.11 -5.47 34.68
C SER A 256 22.49 -4.96 35.98
N PHE A 257 22.95 -3.78 36.42
CA PHE A 257 22.45 -3.11 37.60
C PHE A 257 21.55 -1.91 37.23
N SER A 258 20.78 -2.00 36.13
CA SER A 258 20.06 -0.85 35.55
C SER A 258 18.99 -0.23 36.46
N GLU A 259 18.31 -1.00 37.32
CA GLU A 259 17.41 -0.44 38.35
C GLU A 259 18.17 0.33 39.43
N LEU A 260 19.40 -0.10 39.78
CA LEU A 260 20.25 0.56 40.78
C LEU A 260 21.05 1.74 40.20
N CYS A 261 21.46 1.62 38.95
CA CYS A 261 22.33 2.53 38.22
C CYS A 261 21.73 2.81 36.83
N PRO A 262 20.65 3.62 36.76
CA PRO A 262 19.91 3.84 35.52
C PRO A 262 20.75 4.56 34.46
N ARG A 263 20.50 4.22 33.20
CA ARG A 263 21.17 4.80 32.02
C ARG A 263 20.14 5.23 31.00
N GLN A 264 20.48 6.25 30.24
CA GLN A 264 19.71 6.64 29.06
C GLN A 264 20.23 5.88 27.83
N CYS A 265 19.35 5.51 26.89
CA CYS A 265 19.72 4.67 25.74
C CYS A 265 20.92 5.23 24.97
N HIS A 266 20.97 6.54 24.72
CA HIS A 266 22.06 7.18 23.96
C HIS A 266 23.44 7.10 24.64
N GLN A 267 23.50 6.72 25.91
CA GLN A 267 24.77 6.49 26.63
C GLN A 267 25.38 5.12 26.30
N ALA A 268 24.67 4.24 25.60
CA ALA A 268 25.20 2.97 25.10
C ALA A 268 25.65 3.11 23.65
N THR A 269 26.96 3.00 23.43
CA THR A 269 27.60 3.10 22.11
C THR A 269 27.78 1.75 21.42
N GLN A 270 27.39 0.65 22.06
CA GLN A 270 27.52 -0.71 21.57
C GLN A 270 26.22 -1.48 21.79
N GLU A 271 25.95 -2.44 20.91
CA GLU A 271 24.76 -3.29 20.94
C GLU A 271 24.60 -4.03 22.27
N THR A 272 25.66 -4.70 22.73
CA THR A 272 25.65 -5.45 24.00
C THR A 272 25.35 -4.56 25.21
N ALA A 273 25.82 -3.31 25.20
CA ALA A 273 25.50 -2.36 26.25
C ALA A 273 24.06 -1.87 26.16
N CYS A 274 23.53 -1.69 24.95
CA CYS A 274 22.16 -1.26 24.72
C CYS A 274 21.13 -2.28 25.24
N SER A 275 21.39 -3.55 24.93
CA SER A 275 20.62 -4.72 25.35
C SER A 275 20.45 -4.84 26.88
N THR A 276 21.33 -4.22 27.66
CA THR A 276 21.24 -4.25 29.13
C THR A 276 20.42 -3.11 29.75
N ILE A 277 19.88 -2.19 28.94
CA ILE A 277 19.13 -1.03 29.40
C ILE A 277 17.63 -1.26 29.12
N PRO A 278 16.77 -1.29 30.16
CA PRO A 278 15.32 -1.41 29.99
C PRO A 278 14.75 -0.33 29.06
N GLY A 279 13.83 -0.72 28.17
CA GLY A 279 13.20 0.15 27.17
C GLY A 279 14.08 0.57 25.99
N CYS A 280 15.35 0.16 25.94
CA CYS A 280 16.25 0.49 24.84
C CYS A 280 16.43 -0.66 23.83
N PHE A 281 16.61 -0.29 22.56
CA PHE A 281 16.83 -1.21 21.45
C PHE A 281 17.97 -0.72 20.58
N TRP A 282 18.76 -1.64 20.06
CA TRP A 282 19.83 -1.33 19.13
C TRP A 282 19.27 -1.04 17.73
N SER A 283 19.52 0.16 17.20
CA SER A 283 19.16 0.51 15.83
C SER A 283 20.27 0.08 14.88
N TYR A 284 20.06 -0.99 14.11
CA TYR A 284 21.01 -1.39 13.07
C TYR A 284 21.12 -0.37 11.93
N GLN A 285 20.07 0.44 11.70
CA GLN A 285 20.09 1.49 10.69
C GLN A 285 20.96 2.69 11.11
N LEU A 286 20.85 3.11 12.38
CA LEU A 286 21.57 4.27 12.91
C LEU A 286 22.90 3.89 13.59
N GLN A 287 23.16 2.59 13.78
CA GLN A 287 24.32 2.06 14.52
C GLN A 287 24.45 2.67 15.93
N GLN A 288 23.31 2.86 16.60
CA GLN A 288 23.25 3.45 17.94
C GLN A 288 22.09 2.88 18.75
N CYS A 289 22.19 2.99 20.07
CA CYS A 289 21.13 2.61 20.99
C CYS A 289 20.05 3.69 21.09
N SER A 290 18.79 3.30 20.98
CA SER A 290 17.63 4.20 20.96
C SER A 290 16.50 3.65 21.83
N ASP A 291 15.66 4.53 22.37
CA ASP A 291 14.40 4.14 23.01
C ASP A 291 13.27 3.91 21.99
N ASP A 292 13.54 4.13 20.71
CA ASP A 292 12.64 3.89 19.59
C ASP A 292 13.42 3.43 18.35
N VAL A 293 13.07 2.27 17.81
CA VAL A 293 13.69 1.72 16.59
C VAL A 293 12.61 1.20 15.64
N THR A 294 12.85 1.31 14.34
CA THR A 294 11.97 0.73 13.32
C THR A 294 12.00 -0.79 13.38
N LEU A 295 10.83 -1.40 13.29
CA LEU A 295 10.66 -2.85 13.36
C LEU A 295 10.49 -3.46 11.96
N PRO A 296 10.89 -4.72 11.71
CA PRO A 296 10.82 -5.33 10.37
C PRO A 296 9.38 -5.49 9.84
N GLU A 297 8.37 -5.53 10.72
CA GLU A 297 6.96 -5.62 10.35
C GLU A 297 6.52 -4.37 9.60
N LYS A 298 6.13 -4.59 8.35
CA LYS A 298 5.57 -3.55 7.48
C LYS A 298 4.33 -4.03 6.79
N LYS A 299 3.41 -3.12 6.51
CA LYS A 299 2.22 -3.38 5.73
C LYS A 299 2.02 -2.30 4.69
N GLN A 300 1.76 -2.71 3.46
CA GLN A 300 1.36 -1.80 2.42
C GLN A 300 -0.09 -1.34 2.65
N VAL A 301 -0.28 -0.03 2.55
CA VAL A 301 -1.59 0.63 2.53
C VAL A 301 -1.81 1.19 1.13
N THR A 302 -3.02 1.00 0.61
CA THR A 302 -3.45 1.51 -0.69
C THR A 302 -4.59 2.49 -0.50
N VAL A 303 -4.39 3.73 -0.92
CA VAL A 303 -5.42 4.77 -0.88
C VAL A 303 -5.86 5.09 -2.29
N VAL A 304 -7.16 5.02 -2.56
CA VAL A 304 -7.73 5.29 -3.87
C VAL A 304 -8.38 6.68 -3.88
N PHE A 305 -8.08 7.46 -4.91
CA PHE A 305 -8.69 8.77 -5.18
C PHE A 305 -9.64 8.63 -6.37
N PRO A 306 -10.89 8.18 -6.15
CA PRO A 306 -11.80 7.75 -7.22
C PRO A 306 -12.13 8.85 -8.23
N CYS A 307 -12.05 10.12 -7.82
CA CYS A 307 -12.35 11.29 -8.65
C CYS A 307 -11.13 11.82 -9.41
N VAL A 308 -10.06 11.04 -9.56
CA VAL A 308 -8.87 11.46 -10.29
C VAL A 308 -8.27 10.30 -11.05
N LYS A 309 -8.06 10.46 -12.36
CA LYS A 309 -7.20 9.57 -13.12
C LYS A 309 -5.74 9.98 -12.91
N MET A 310 -5.14 9.45 -11.86
CA MET A 310 -3.78 9.84 -11.44
C MET A 310 -2.75 9.49 -12.52
N ASP A 311 -2.96 8.41 -13.27
CA ASP A 311 -2.14 7.98 -14.41
C ASP A 311 -2.11 9.00 -15.57
N GLU A 312 -3.16 9.79 -15.75
CA GLU A 312 -3.25 10.82 -16.80
C GLU A 312 -2.74 12.20 -16.36
N LEU A 313 -2.36 12.39 -15.10
CA LEU A 313 -1.83 13.67 -14.62
C LEU A 313 -0.45 13.99 -15.25
N PRO A 314 -0.17 15.26 -15.57
CA PRO A 314 1.18 15.71 -15.91
C PRO A 314 2.16 15.36 -14.80
N GLU A 315 3.41 15.04 -15.16
CA GLU A 315 4.41 14.54 -14.20
C GLU A 315 4.70 15.52 -13.05
N GLY A 316 4.66 16.83 -13.31
CA GLY A 316 4.78 17.85 -12.27
C GLY A 316 3.60 17.91 -11.28
N GLU A 317 2.38 17.60 -11.73
CA GLU A 317 1.20 17.45 -10.84
C GLU A 317 1.25 16.12 -10.08
N LYS A 318 1.78 15.07 -10.72
CA LYS A 318 2.02 13.79 -10.07
C LYS A 318 2.99 13.96 -8.89
N ASN A 319 4.15 14.58 -9.11
CA ASN A 319 5.13 14.74 -8.02
C ASN A 319 4.58 15.61 -6.87
N ARG A 320 3.81 16.67 -7.18
CA ARG A 320 3.13 17.48 -6.17
C ARG A 320 2.09 16.71 -5.38
N SER A 321 1.28 15.87 -6.04
CA SER A 321 0.25 15.08 -5.36
C SER A 321 0.89 13.99 -4.48
N LEU A 322 1.98 13.37 -4.92
CA LEU A 322 2.75 12.40 -4.13
C LEU A 322 3.31 13.04 -2.86
N GLU A 323 3.90 14.22 -2.98
CA GLU A 323 4.43 14.97 -1.82
C GLU A 323 3.30 15.44 -0.89
N GLY A 324 2.14 15.79 -1.44
CA GLY A 324 0.93 16.08 -0.68
C GLY A 324 0.48 14.88 0.16
N VAL A 325 0.42 13.68 -0.42
CA VAL A 325 0.11 12.44 0.32
C VAL A 325 1.16 12.19 1.40
N ARG A 326 2.45 12.31 1.04
CA ARG A 326 3.56 12.10 1.99
C ARG A 326 3.47 13.04 3.18
N THR A 327 3.18 14.31 2.93
CA THR A 327 3.03 15.34 3.97
C THR A 327 1.81 15.06 4.84
N ALA A 328 0.66 14.72 4.25
CA ALA A 328 -0.56 14.41 4.98
C ALA A 328 -0.41 13.17 5.88
N VAL A 329 0.15 12.09 5.33
CA VAL A 329 0.44 10.86 6.10
C VAL A 329 1.47 11.16 7.19
N GLY A 330 2.56 11.87 6.88
CA GLY A 330 3.56 12.26 7.87
C GLY A 330 2.96 13.10 9.01
N GLY A 331 2.12 14.08 8.70
CA GLY A 331 1.42 14.91 9.68
C GLY A 331 0.44 14.12 10.54
N PHE A 332 -0.33 13.20 9.94
CA PHE A 332 -1.22 12.30 10.68
C PHE A 332 -0.43 11.41 11.65
N LEU A 333 0.66 10.80 11.19
CA LEU A 333 1.50 9.94 12.02
C LEU A 333 2.18 10.72 13.16
N GLN A 334 2.60 11.96 12.94
CA GLN A 334 3.13 12.84 13.99
C GLN A 334 2.07 13.24 15.04
N GLY A 335 0.81 13.39 14.62
CA GLY A 335 -0.31 13.71 15.50
C GLY A 335 -0.79 12.50 16.33
N LEU A 336 -0.43 11.29 15.93
CA LEU A 336 -0.61 10.11 16.77
C LEU A 336 0.49 10.09 17.84
N PRO A 337 0.18 9.68 19.08
CA PRO A 337 1.20 9.48 20.11
C PRO A 337 2.17 8.31 19.78
N ALA A 338 2.38 7.90 18.53
CA ALA A 338 3.13 6.72 18.11
C ALA A 338 4.24 7.08 17.10
N GLY A 339 5.46 6.55 17.29
CA GLY A 339 6.64 6.77 16.42
C GLY A 339 6.58 6.10 15.04
N ALA A 340 5.39 5.84 14.52
CA ALA A 340 5.17 5.15 13.25
C ALA A 340 5.85 5.87 12.08
N GLN A 341 6.42 5.10 11.16
CA GLN A 341 6.99 5.63 9.93
C GLN A 341 6.19 5.11 8.73
N ALA A 342 6.04 5.99 7.75
CA ALA A 342 5.58 5.61 6.43
C ALA A 342 6.70 5.88 5.42
N HIS A 343 6.91 4.94 4.52
CA HIS A 343 7.92 5.04 3.47
C HIS A 343 7.42 4.38 2.18
N SER A 344 8.30 4.29 1.17
CA SER A 344 7.99 3.65 -0.12
C SER A 344 6.76 4.24 -0.84
N PHE A 345 6.50 5.54 -0.64
CA PHE A 345 5.39 6.24 -1.30
C PHE A 345 5.55 6.17 -2.81
N ARG A 346 4.55 5.63 -3.48
CA ARG A 346 4.53 5.49 -4.94
C ARG A 346 3.13 5.59 -5.49
N TYR A 347 3.04 5.99 -6.74
CA TYR A 347 1.83 5.86 -7.52
C TYR A 347 1.41 4.40 -7.62
N GLY A 348 0.10 4.17 -7.54
CA GLY A 348 -0.51 2.85 -7.59
C GLY A 348 -0.03 2.04 -8.80
N GLN A 349 0.41 0.80 -8.55
CA GLN A 349 0.70 -0.15 -9.62
C GLN A 349 -0.56 -0.82 -10.15
N ASP A 350 -1.49 -1.15 -9.25
CA ASP A 350 -2.67 -1.94 -9.58
C ASP A 350 -3.90 -1.07 -9.88
N PHE A 351 -4.06 0.04 -9.16
CA PHE A 351 -5.14 1.00 -9.38
C PHE A 351 -4.62 2.28 -10.01
N ARG A 352 -5.22 2.68 -11.14
CA ARG A 352 -4.84 3.90 -11.89
C ARG A 352 -4.94 5.19 -11.09
N SER A 353 -5.74 5.16 -10.03
CA SER A 353 -6.13 6.31 -9.21
C SER A 353 -5.65 6.20 -7.77
N SER A 354 -4.66 5.36 -7.47
CA SER A 354 -4.21 5.15 -6.10
C SER A 354 -2.79 5.63 -5.81
N PHE A 355 -2.52 5.77 -4.52
CA PHE A 355 -1.18 5.80 -3.97
C PHE A 355 -1.01 4.58 -3.07
N THR A 356 0.21 4.05 -3.07
CA THR A 356 0.61 3.00 -2.12
C THR A 356 1.78 3.49 -1.31
N PHE A 357 1.79 3.14 -0.03
CA PHE A 357 2.90 3.38 0.88
C PHE A 357 2.99 2.23 1.87
N GLU A 358 4.17 2.04 2.45
CA GLU A 358 4.40 1.04 3.49
C GLU A 358 4.39 1.73 4.84
N VAL A 359 3.60 1.18 5.76
CA VAL A 359 3.55 1.59 7.17
C VAL A 359 4.38 0.59 7.97
N GLN A 360 5.30 1.12 8.77
CA GLN A 360 6.23 0.36 9.58
C GLN A 360 6.05 0.71 11.06
N GLY A 361 6.02 -0.33 11.91
CA GLY A 361 5.93 -0.16 13.35
C GLY A 361 7.27 0.22 13.98
N THR A 362 7.24 0.62 15.27
CA THR A 362 8.45 0.89 16.05
C THR A 362 8.40 0.23 17.43
N ALA A 363 9.57 -0.01 18.02
CA ALA A 363 9.71 -0.76 19.28
C ALA A 363 9.07 -0.06 20.49
N ARG A 364 8.95 1.27 20.46
CA ARG A 364 8.46 2.04 21.61
C ARG A 364 6.95 1.90 21.83
N ARG A 365 6.14 1.63 20.79
CA ARG A 365 4.67 1.88 20.82
C ARG A 365 3.84 0.92 19.94
N ALA A 366 2.51 1.00 20.12
CA ALA A 366 1.43 0.06 19.74
C ALA A 366 1.65 -0.89 18.53
N PRO A 367 1.09 -2.13 18.58
CA PRO A 367 1.21 -3.10 17.50
C PRO A 367 0.72 -2.53 16.17
N LEU A 368 1.40 -2.91 15.08
CA LEU A 368 1.15 -2.44 13.71
C LEU A 368 -0.34 -2.53 13.32
N SER A 369 -1.07 -3.52 13.82
CA SER A 369 -2.52 -3.68 13.62
C SER A 369 -3.34 -2.48 14.11
N ARG A 370 -3.03 -1.93 15.29
CA ARG A 370 -3.72 -0.75 15.84
C ARG A 370 -3.39 0.50 15.04
N LEU A 371 -2.15 0.63 14.59
CA LEU A 371 -1.72 1.74 13.74
C LEU A 371 -2.46 1.72 12.40
N LEU A 372 -2.55 0.56 11.76
CA LEU A 372 -3.28 0.39 10.50
C LEU A 372 -4.78 0.65 10.67
N TYR A 373 -5.37 0.24 11.79
CA TYR A 373 -6.77 0.58 12.11
C TYR A 373 -6.97 2.10 12.17
N ASN A 374 -6.08 2.83 12.85
CA ASN A 374 -6.16 4.29 12.92
C ASN A 374 -6.00 4.94 11.54
N ILE A 375 -5.06 4.45 10.72
CA ILE A 375 -4.85 4.95 9.35
C ILE A 375 -6.08 4.68 8.49
N SER A 376 -6.62 3.46 8.50
CA SER A 376 -7.81 3.08 7.75
C SER A 376 -9.03 3.90 8.20
N SER A 377 -9.24 4.07 9.51
CA SER A 377 -10.31 4.92 10.04
C SER A 377 -10.16 6.39 9.63
N TRP A 378 -8.93 6.92 9.64
CA TRP A 378 -8.64 8.28 9.19
C TRP A 378 -8.94 8.46 7.71
N ILE A 379 -8.50 7.53 6.86
CA ILE A 379 -8.78 7.55 5.42
C ILE A 379 -10.28 7.40 5.15
N GLY A 380 -10.94 6.40 5.75
CA GLY A 380 -12.36 6.12 5.57
C GLY A 380 -13.27 7.26 6.03
N SER A 381 -12.82 8.07 7.01
CA SER A 381 -13.51 9.30 7.41
C SER A 381 -13.37 10.46 6.41
N GLY A 382 -12.60 10.28 5.32
CA GLY A 382 -12.42 11.27 4.26
C GLY A 382 -11.48 12.43 4.63
N GLN A 383 -10.63 12.24 5.65
CA GLN A 383 -9.70 13.27 6.12
C GLN A 383 -8.41 13.33 5.31
N LEU A 384 -8.06 12.27 4.57
CA LEU A 384 -6.95 12.32 3.61
C LEU A 384 -7.43 13.01 2.33
N GLN A 385 -7.03 14.27 2.16
CA GLN A 385 -7.40 15.09 1.01
C GLN A 385 -6.17 15.53 0.23
N LEU A 386 -6.32 15.66 -1.09
CA LEU A 386 -5.32 16.24 -1.98
C LEU A 386 -5.91 17.43 -2.71
N THR A 387 -5.11 18.47 -2.86
CA THR A 387 -5.44 19.60 -3.74
C THR A 387 -4.74 19.38 -5.07
N ILE A 388 -5.52 19.16 -6.12
CA ILE A 388 -5.00 19.04 -7.48
C ILE A 388 -5.63 20.17 -8.29
N ASN A 389 -4.83 21.05 -8.92
CA ASN A 389 -5.30 22.28 -9.58
C ASN A 389 -6.47 22.99 -8.84
N ASN A 390 -6.26 23.38 -7.58
CA ASN A 390 -7.25 24.08 -6.73
C ASN A 390 -8.56 23.34 -6.46
N THR A 391 -8.66 22.06 -6.80
CA THR A 391 -9.79 21.21 -6.45
C THR A 391 -9.36 20.23 -5.37
N GLN A 392 -10.11 20.18 -4.26
CA GLN A 392 -9.89 19.17 -3.24
C GLN A 392 -10.55 17.86 -3.65
N VAL A 393 -9.80 16.77 -3.50
CA VAL A 393 -10.25 15.41 -3.73
C VAL A 393 -9.93 14.56 -2.51
N THR A 394 -10.85 13.68 -2.16
CA THR A 394 -10.74 12.84 -0.97
C THR A 394 -10.25 11.44 -1.37
N GLY A 395 -9.27 10.94 -0.63
CA GLY A 395 -8.83 9.56 -0.71
C GLY A 395 -9.71 8.66 0.15
N GLN A 396 -9.97 7.44 -0.30
CA GLN A 396 -10.68 6.41 0.45
C GLN A 396 -9.85 5.13 0.52
N ASP A 397 -10.12 4.31 1.53
CA ASP A 397 -9.50 3.00 1.65
C ASP A 397 -10.05 2.12 0.53
N VAL A 398 -9.20 1.32 -0.10
CA VAL A 398 -9.60 0.39 -1.15
C VAL A 398 -10.68 -0.60 -0.66
N GLU A 399 -10.70 -0.88 0.64
CA GLU A 399 -11.66 -1.79 1.26
C GLU A 399 -13.07 -1.18 1.42
N ASP A 400 -13.22 0.14 1.31
CA ASP A 400 -14.50 0.86 1.39
C ASP A 400 -15.33 0.78 0.09
N PHE A 401 -14.75 0.23 -0.99
CA PHE A 401 -15.42 0.14 -2.28
C PHE A 401 -16.39 -1.05 -2.34
N ASN A 402 -17.46 -0.90 -3.12
CA ASN A 402 -18.46 -1.96 -3.35
C ASN A 402 -18.41 -2.52 -4.79
N SER A 403 -17.63 -1.89 -5.67
CA SER A 403 -17.47 -2.33 -7.05
C SER A 403 -16.07 -2.01 -7.57
N VAL A 404 -15.55 -2.90 -8.40
CA VAL A 404 -14.27 -2.75 -9.09
C VAL A 404 -14.50 -2.96 -10.58
N GLU A 405 -14.07 -1.99 -11.36
CA GLU A 405 -13.92 -2.11 -12.81
C GLU A 405 -12.58 -2.76 -13.12
N ILE A 406 -12.61 -3.79 -13.96
CA ILE A 406 -11.45 -4.56 -14.39
C ILE A 406 -11.29 -4.37 -15.89
N ALA A 407 -10.12 -3.89 -16.30
CA ALA A 407 -9.74 -3.74 -17.70
C ALA A 407 -8.61 -4.72 -18.04
N MET A 408 -8.87 -5.63 -18.97
CA MET A 408 -7.89 -6.60 -19.47
C MET A 408 -7.35 -6.18 -20.84
N LEU A 409 -6.03 -6.01 -20.95
CA LEU A 409 -5.37 -5.63 -22.20
C LEU A 409 -5.00 -6.87 -23.03
N PHE A 410 -5.37 -6.86 -24.31
CA PHE A 410 -5.00 -7.84 -25.32
C PHE A 410 -4.11 -7.20 -26.37
N SER A 411 -2.80 -7.35 -26.26
CA SER A 411 -1.85 -6.64 -27.12
C SER A 411 -2.01 -6.90 -28.62
N ASN A 412 -2.49 -8.10 -28.98
CA ASN A 412 -2.56 -8.60 -30.36
C ASN A 412 -3.98 -8.59 -30.96
N VAL A 413 -4.97 -8.02 -30.26
CA VAL A 413 -6.36 -7.98 -30.72
C VAL A 413 -6.84 -6.54 -30.66
N ASP A 414 -7.53 -6.10 -31.71
CA ASP A 414 -8.32 -4.87 -31.69
C ASP A 414 -9.80 -5.22 -31.82
N PHE A 415 -10.50 -5.19 -30.69
CA PHE A 415 -11.93 -5.49 -30.60
C PHE A 415 -12.79 -4.43 -31.32
N SER A 416 -12.26 -3.22 -31.57
CA SER A 416 -12.98 -2.18 -32.34
C SER A 416 -13.11 -2.49 -33.83
N MET A 417 -12.36 -3.49 -34.32
CA MET A 417 -12.42 -3.98 -35.71
C MET A 417 -13.36 -5.18 -35.88
N LEU A 418 -13.87 -5.77 -34.79
CA LEU A 418 -14.76 -6.94 -34.88
C LEU A 418 -16.13 -6.55 -35.43
N GLU A 419 -16.74 -7.42 -36.22
CA GLU A 419 -18.12 -7.25 -36.66
C GLU A 419 -19.12 -7.39 -35.50
N LEU A 420 -20.31 -6.79 -35.66
CA LEU A 420 -21.32 -6.74 -34.60
C LEU A 420 -21.76 -8.13 -34.13
N GLN A 421 -21.89 -9.11 -35.04
CA GLN A 421 -22.21 -10.50 -34.69
C GLN A 421 -21.07 -11.20 -33.93
N GLN A 422 -19.82 -11.02 -34.36
CA GLN A 422 -18.65 -11.57 -33.68
C GLN A 422 -18.55 -11.03 -32.25
N ARG A 423 -18.82 -9.73 -32.04
CA ARG A 423 -18.83 -9.12 -30.71
C ARG A 423 -19.93 -9.68 -29.81
N ARG A 424 -21.13 -9.89 -30.36
CA ARG A 424 -22.26 -10.47 -29.61
C ARG A 424 -21.91 -11.87 -29.11
N LYS A 425 -21.43 -12.73 -30.01
CA LYS A 425 -20.98 -14.08 -29.66
C LYS A 425 -19.86 -14.07 -28.62
N LEU A 426 -18.86 -13.21 -28.83
CA LEU A 426 -17.73 -13.06 -27.91
C LEU A 426 -18.19 -12.62 -26.51
N LYS A 427 -19.12 -11.65 -26.43
CA LYS A 427 -19.65 -11.16 -25.16
C LYS A 427 -20.39 -12.26 -24.39
N GLU A 428 -21.23 -13.04 -25.05
CA GLU A 428 -21.95 -14.15 -24.43
C GLU A 428 -20.98 -15.20 -23.89
N GLU A 429 -19.98 -15.59 -24.68
CA GLU A 429 -18.93 -16.53 -24.27
C GLU A 429 -18.13 -16.00 -23.07
N LEU A 430 -17.71 -14.73 -23.12
CA LEU A 430 -17.00 -14.07 -22.03
C LEU A 430 -17.81 -14.03 -20.75
N PHE A 431 -19.09 -13.72 -20.84
CA PHE A 431 -19.97 -13.65 -19.68
C PHE A 431 -20.08 -15.01 -18.98
N HIS A 432 -20.18 -16.10 -19.76
CA HIS A 432 -20.16 -17.46 -19.24
C HIS A 432 -18.80 -17.83 -18.61
N GLN A 433 -17.69 -17.54 -19.29
CA GLN A 433 -16.35 -17.82 -18.77
C GLN A 433 -16.07 -17.05 -17.46
N LEU A 434 -16.37 -15.76 -17.42
CA LEU A 434 -16.15 -14.93 -16.24
C LEU A 434 -17.04 -15.37 -15.06
N ARG A 435 -18.31 -15.75 -15.30
CA ARG A 435 -19.17 -16.33 -14.25
C ARG A 435 -18.63 -17.65 -13.71
N SER A 436 -18.14 -18.53 -14.59
CA SER A 436 -17.53 -19.79 -14.17
C SER A 436 -16.24 -19.58 -13.36
N LEU A 437 -15.48 -18.54 -13.65
CA LEU A 437 -14.31 -18.16 -12.84
C LEU A 437 -14.73 -17.69 -11.45
N LEU A 438 -15.77 -16.85 -11.36
CA LEU A 438 -16.27 -16.35 -10.08
C LEU A 438 -16.83 -17.44 -9.17
N SER A 439 -17.49 -18.46 -9.72
CA SER A 439 -18.01 -19.59 -8.93
C SER A 439 -16.93 -20.43 -8.25
N ASN A 440 -15.66 -20.28 -8.62
CA ASN A 440 -14.52 -21.00 -8.07
C ASN A 440 -13.75 -20.15 -7.03
N GLY A 441 -14.43 -19.73 -5.96
CA GLY A 441 -13.78 -19.18 -4.77
C GLY A 441 -13.58 -17.66 -4.75
N PHE A 442 -14.22 -16.91 -5.64
CA PHE A 442 -14.35 -15.45 -5.50
C PHE A 442 -15.57 -15.12 -4.63
N SER A 443 -15.48 -14.03 -3.85
CA SER A 443 -16.61 -13.52 -3.05
C SER A 443 -17.45 -12.49 -3.80
N LEU A 444 -17.04 -12.15 -5.02
CA LEU A 444 -17.73 -11.28 -5.95
C LEU A 444 -18.85 -12.05 -6.66
N THR A 445 -20.07 -11.52 -6.66
CA THR A 445 -21.27 -12.29 -7.06
C THR A 445 -21.84 -11.93 -8.41
N ASP A 446 -21.54 -10.74 -8.96
CA ASP A 446 -22.16 -10.33 -10.22
C ASP A 446 -21.22 -9.50 -11.11
N ILE A 447 -21.22 -9.89 -12.39
CA ILE A 447 -20.52 -9.21 -13.48
C ILE A 447 -21.56 -8.44 -14.25
N HIS A 448 -21.33 -7.16 -14.44
CA HIS A 448 -22.18 -6.29 -15.22
C HIS A 448 -21.33 -5.39 -16.10
N ASP A 449 -21.96 -4.84 -17.13
CA ASP A 449 -21.33 -3.97 -18.11
C ASP A 449 -20.05 -4.61 -18.69
N VAL A 450 -20.16 -5.68 -19.50
CA VAL A 450 -18.99 -6.19 -20.24
C VAL A 450 -18.92 -5.52 -21.60
N TRP A 451 -17.92 -4.68 -21.84
CA TRP A 451 -17.73 -4.00 -23.13
C TRP A 451 -16.30 -4.09 -23.67
N PHE A 452 -16.17 -3.69 -24.93
CA PHE A 452 -14.93 -3.71 -25.69
C PHE A 452 -14.53 -2.29 -26.07
N ASP A 453 -13.27 -1.93 -25.83
CA ASP A 453 -12.69 -0.67 -26.28
C ASP A 453 -11.28 -0.92 -26.82
N GLN A 454 -11.11 -0.78 -28.13
CA GLN A 454 -9.84 -1.04 -28.82
C GLN A 454 -9.25 -2.41 -28.41
N LYS A 455 -8.16 -2.42 -27.64
CA LYS A 455 -7.45 -3.61 -27.18
C LYS A 455 -7.91 -4.12 -25.80
N TYR A 456 -8.96 -3.55 -25.24
CA TYR A 456 -9.41 -3.83 -23.88
C TYR A 456 -10.75 -4.55 -23.85
N ILE A 457 -10.82 -5.56 -22.99
CA ILE A 457 -12.09 -6.10 -22.47
C ILE A 457 -12.27 -5.49 -21.09
N ILE A 458 -13.39 -4.80 -20.89
CA ILE A 458 -13.66 -4.09 -19.64
C ILE A 458 -14.96 -4.63 -19.06
N PHE A 459 -14.96 -4.88 -17.75
CA PHE A 459 -16.14 -5.34 -17.04
C PHE A 459 -16.13 -4.86 -15.59
N LYS A 460 -17.31 -4.72 -15.01
CA LYS A 460 -17.46 -4.35 -13.60
C LYS A 460 -17.87 -5.56 -12.78
N VAL A 461 -17.28 -5.65 -11.60
CA VAL A 461 -17.61 -6.67 -10.63
C VAL A 461 -18.10 -6.00 -9.35
N LYS A 462 -19.27 -6.43 -8.88
CA LYS A 462 -19.84 -5.97 -7.60
C LYS A 462 -19.53 -6.98 -6.51
N ARG A 463 -19.21 -6.44 -5.34
CA ARG A 463 -19.07 -7.19 -4.10
C ARG A 463 -20.47 -7.46 -3.53
N ASP A 464 -20.73 -8.70 -3.14
CA ASP A 464 -21.88 -9.02 -2.30
C ASP A 464 -21.65 -8.41 -0.91
N ASN A 465 -22.69 -8.17 -0.12
CA ASN A 465 -22.66 -7.59 1.23
C ASN A 465 -21.78 -8.35 2.25
N SER A 466 -21.03 -9.37 1.83
CA SER A 466 -19.97 -10.05 2.56
C SER A 466 -18.82 -9.11 2.96
N ASN A 467 -18.18 -9.38 4.10
CA ASN A 467 -17.00 -8.67 4.61
C ASN A 467 -15.68 -9.01 3.87
N SER A 468 -15.75 -9.53 2.64
CA SER A 468 -14.56 -9.96 1.89
C SER A 468 -13.70 -8.78 1.42
N SER A 469 -12.39 -8.87 1.62
CA SER A 469 -11.46 -7.80 1.20
C SER A 469 -11.37 -7.67 -0.33
N ILE A 470 -11.52 -6.44 -0.84
CA ILE A 470 -11.33 -6.13 -2.27
C ILE A 470 -9.88 -6.40 -2.70
N SER A 471 -8.91 -6.05 -1.86
CA SER A 471 -7.50 -6.32 -2.14
C SER A 471 -7.25 -7.81 -2.32
N SER A 472 -7.88 -8.65 -1.49
CA SER A 472 -7.80 -10.11 -1.61
C SER A 472 -8.41 -10.62 -2.92
N GLU A 473 -9.56 -10.09 -3.33
CA GLU A 473 -10.20 -10.49 -4.60
C GLU A 473 -9.35 -10.09 -5.82
N ILE A 474 -8.70 -8.93 -5.77
CA ILE A 474 -7.78 -8.49 -6.83
C ILE A 474 -6.56 -9.40 -6.92
N GLU A 475 -5.99 -9.84 -5.80
CA GLU A 475 -4.91 -10.83 -5.81
C GLU A 475 -5.34 -12.15 -6.46
N LYS A 476 -6.57 -12.62 -6.22
CA LYS A 476 -7.11 -13.78 -6.94
C LYS A 476 -7.17 -13.54 -8.45
N TRP A 477 -7.63 -12.36 -8.89
CA TRP A 477 -7.63 -11.99 -10.32
C TRP A 477 -6.22 -11.92 -10.92
N LYS A 478 -5.23 -11.43 -10.18
CA LYS A 478 -3.83 -11.46 -10.62
C LYS A 478 -3.31 -12.88 -10.78
N GLN A 479 -3.71 -13.81 -9.92
CA GLN A 479 -3.38 -15.23 -10.07
C GLN A 479 -3.99 -15.82 -11.34
N VAL A 480 -5.23 -15.46 -11.69
CA VAL A 480 -5.85 -15.85 -12.98
C VAL A 480 -4.98 -15.43 -14.17
N LEU A 481 -4.40 -14.22 -14.14
CA LEU A 481 -3.45 -13.75 -15.17
C LEU A 481 -2.17 -14.61 -15.19
N LYS A 482 -1.54 -14.80 -14.04
CA LYS A 482 -0.27 -15.56 -13.91
C LYS A 482 -0.41 -16.99 -14.39
N LEU A 483 -1.54 -17.62 -14.07
CA LEU A 483 -1.85 -19.00 -14.45
C LEU A 483 -2.37 -19.11 -15.89
N LYS A 484 -2.52 -17.99 -16.61
CA LYS A 484 -3.07 -17.95 -17.98
C LYS A 484 -4.43 -18.66 -18.09
N ALA A 485 -5.22 -18.58 -17.02
CA ALA A 485 -6.49 -19.29 -16.90
C ALA A 485 -7.63 -18.62 -17.71
N PHE A 486 -7.40 -17.41 -18.24
CA PHE A 486 -8.36 -16.66 -19.05
C PHE A 486 -7.83 -16.39 -20.45
N SER A 487 -8.69 -16.54 -21.46
CA SER A 487 -8.35 -16.33 -22.87
C SER A 487 -9.59 -16.16 -23.73
N VAL A 488 -9.44 -15.44 -24.84
CA VAL A 488 -10.48 -15.30 -25.86
C VAL A 488 -10.08 -16.06 -27.12
N THR A 489 -11.03 -16.74 -27.75
CA THR A 489 -10.84 -17.37 -29.06
C THR A 489 -11.51 -16.53 -30.14
N LEU A 490 -10.74 -16.09 -31.13
CA LEU A 490 -11.22 -15.42 -32.34
C LEU A 490 -10.86 -16.27 -33.56
N ASP A 491 -11.34 -15.89 -34.74
CA ASP A 491 -11.11 -16.64 -35.99
C ASP A 491 -9.62 -16.81 -36.31
N ASN A 492 -8.76 -15.92 -35.82
CA ASN A 492 -7.30 -15.95 -35.96
C ASN A 492 -6.57 -16.64 -34.78
N GLY A 493 -7.29 -17.33 -33.89
CA GLY A 493 -6.72 -18.16 -32.82
C GLY A 493 -7.04 -17.69 -31.39
N ARG A 494 -6.32 -18.26 -30.43
CA ARG A 494 -6.49 -18.02 -28.99
C ARG A 494 -5.59 -16.88 -28.52
N HIS A 495 -6.18 -15.89 -27.86
CA HIS A 495 -5.51 -14.69 -27.35
C HIS A 495 -5.62 -14.61 -25.83
N GLN A 496 -4.53 -14.22 -25.18
CA GLN A 496 -4.47 -14.07 -23.72
C GLN A 496 -4.26 -12.61 -23.34
N PRO A 497 -4.82 -12.16 -22.20
CA PRO A 497 -4.53 -10.84 -21.69
C PRO A 497 -3.07 -10.74 -21.25
N THR A 498 -2.42 -9.63 -21.55
CA THR A 498 -1.02 -9.36 -21.17
C THR A 498 -0.92 -8.52 -19.90
N LYS A 499 -1.98 -7.77 -19.57
CA LYS A 499 -2.05 -6.90 -18.40
C LYS A 499 -3.48 -6.79 -17.91
N MET A 500 -3.64 -6.73 -16.59
CA MET A 500 -4.88 -6.31 -15.93
C MET A 500 -4.67 -4.97 -15.24
N VAL A 501 -5.67 -4.11 -15.31
CA VAL A 501 -5.70 -2.83 -14.60
C VAL A 501 -7.03 -2.69 -13.89
N TYR A 502 -6.98 -2.19 -12.66
CA TYR A 502 -8.15 -2.04 -11.80
C TYR A 502 -8.52 -0.57 -11.67
N GLN A 503 -9.80 -0.28 -11.68
CA GLN A 503 -10.35 1.01 -11.31
C GLN A 503 -11.49 0.77 -10.32
N ALA A 504 -11.29 1.15 -9.06
CA ALA A 504 -12.34 1.05 -8.07
C ALA A 504 -13.36 2.17 -8.31
N SER A 505 -14.64 1.83 -8.41
CA SER A 505 -15.72 2.80 -8.58
C SER A 505 -16.59 2.87 -7.33
N LEU A 506 -16.67 4.05 -6.73
CA LEU A 506 -17.73 4.39 -5.78
C LEU A 506 -18.87 5.03 -6.57
N HIS A 507 -20.07 4.46 -6.50
CA HIS A 507 -21.27 5.20 -6.85
C HIS A 507 -21.42 6.36 -5.85
N GLY A 508 -21.28 7.61 -6.32
CA GLY A 508 -21.86 8.78 -5.64
C GLY A 508 -20.93 9.79 -4.94
N ASN A 509 -19.61 9.57 -4.82
CA ASN A 509 -18.75 10.45 -4.00
C ASN A 509 -17.91 11.50 -4.75
N CYS A 510 -18.14 11.72 -6.05
CA CYS A 510 -17.46 12.80 -6.77
C CYS A 510 -18.35 14.06 -6.84
N PRO A 511 -18.05 15.13 -6.07
CA PRO A 511 -18.87 16.34 -6.03
C PRO A 511 -18.74 17.23 -7.29
N ILE A 512 -17.96 16.83 -8.28
CA ILE A 512 -17.69 17.66 -9.46
C ILE A 512 -18.76 17.38 -10.53
N SER A 513 -19.78 18.25 -10.62
CA SER A 513 -20.76 18.27 -11.72
C SER A 513 -20.06 18.37 -13.08
N CYS A 514 -20.43 17.49 -14.04
CA CYS A 514 -19.89 17.53 -15.40
C CYS A 514 -20.07 18.90 -16.10
N PHE A 515 -21.06 19.70 -15.71
CA PHE A 515 -21.53 20.81 -16.54
C PHE A 515 -20.77 22.13 -16.37
N ASN A 516 -19.90 22.26 -15.36
CA ASN A 516 -19.27 23.55 -15.02
C ASN A 516 -17.79 23.69 -15.40
N SER A 517 -17.20 22.72 -16.11
CA SER A 517 -15.76 22.75 -16.42
C SER A 517 -15.47 22.91 -17.91
N SER A 518 -14.67 23.91 -18.26
CA SER A 518 -14.11 24.16 -19.60
C SER A 518 -12.68 23.63 -19.77
N MET A 519 -12.12 22.98 -18.74
CA MET A 519 -10.73 22.51 -18.73
C MET A 519 -10.65 20.98 -18.76
N ASN A 520 -9.94 20.43 -19.75
CA ASN A 520 -9.72 18.99 -19.97
C ASN A 520 -9.37 18.21 -18.68
N VAL A 521 -8.46 18.76 -17.88
CA VAL A 521 -7.99 18.11 -16.66
C VAL A 521 -9.06 18.08 -15.57
N LEU A 522 -9.87 19.13 -15.43
CA LEU A 522 -10.97 19.18 -14.46
C LEU A 522 -12.16 18.32 -14.93
N CYS A 523 -12.38 18.29 -16.24
CA CYS A 523 -13.36 17.43 -16.88
C CYS A 523 -13.18 15.95 -16.59
N LYS A 524 -11.94 15.48 -16.78
CA LYS A 524 -11.54 14.09 -16.58
C LYS A 524 -11.49 13.68 -15.10
N ARG A 525 -11.65 14.62 -14.16
CA ARG A 525 -11.72 14.37 -12.71
C ARG A 525 -13.14 14.08 -12.23
N SER A 526 -14.15 14.50 -12.97
CA SER A 526 -15.53 14.15 -12.64
C SER A 526 -15.84 12.71 -13.11
N LEU A 527 -16.33 11.87 -12.20
CA LEU A 527 -16.67 10.48 -12.51
C LEU A 527 -17.81 10.42 -13.54
N GLY A 528 -17.56 9.75 -14.66
CA GLY A 528 -18.51 9.70 -15.77
C GLY A 528 -18.57 10.98 -16.61
N CYS A 529 -17.55 11.85 -16.57
CA CYS A 529 -17.46 12.98 -17.49
C CYS A 529 -16.25 12.85 -18.43
N PHE A 530 -16.41 13.39 -19.63
CA PHE A 530 -15.47 13.30 -20.72
C PHE A 530 -15.29 14.67 -21.35
N PHE A 531 -14.05 14.97 -21.71
CA PHE A 531 -13.73 16.20 -22.40
C PHE A 531 -13.91 16.01 -23.90
N ASN A 532 -14.79 16.80 -24.51
CA ASN A 532 -15.00 16.80 -25.96
C ASN A 532 -14.17 17.93 -26.59
N GLY A 533 -13.28 17.56 -27.52
CA GLY A 533 -12.27 18.44 -28.11
C GLY A 533 -12.49 18.74 -29.59
N SER A 534 -13.69 18.52 -30.13
CA SER A 534 -13.99 18.77 -31.54
C SER A 534 -15.25 19.62 -31.72
N TRP A 535 -15.08 20.71 -32.47
CA TRP A 535 -16.05 21.74 -32.90
C TRP A 535 -16.36 22.85 -31.88
N ASN A 536 -15.59 23.93 -32.03
CA ASN A 536 -15.73 25.32 -31.57
C ASN A 536 -15.89 25.69 -30.09
N VAL A 537 -16.14 24.77 -29.14
CA VAL A 537 -15.94 25.06 -27.69
C VAL A 537 -15.56 23.80 -26.93
N ALA A 538 -14.41 23.81 -26.26
CA ALA A 538 -14.00 22.78 -25.31
C ALA A 538 -14.96 22.72 -24.11
N HIS A 539 -15.64 21.59 -23.91
CA HIS A 539 -16.58 21.41 -22.80
C HIS A 539 -16.63 19.97 -22.28
N CYS A 540 -17.22 19.82 -21.11
CA CYS A 540 -17.42 18.54 -20.43
C CYS A 540 -18.80 17.96 -20.66
N GLN A 541 -18.83 16.67 -20.98
CA GLN A 541 -20.06 15.91 -21.24
C GLN A 541 -20.07 14.60 -20.45
N LYS A 542 -21.26 14.07 -20.14
CA LYS A 542 -21.43 12.81 -19.39
C LYS A 542 -21.06 11.54 -20.18
N THR A 543 -20.89 11.66 -21.48
CA THR A 543 -20.67 10.52 -22.39
C THR A 543 -19.54 10.78 -23.35
N LYS A 544 -18.67 9.80 -23.56
CA LYS A 544 -17.68 9.81 -24.63
C LYS A 544 -18.07 8.81 -25.69
N LEU A 545 -17.88 9.20 -26.95
CA LEU A 545 -17.90 8.30 -28.09
C LEU A 545 -16.72 7.33 -27.97
N ILE A 546 -17.05 6.04 -27.85
CA ILE A 546 -16.08 4.95 -27.93
C ILE A 546 -15.91 4.61 -29.40
N SER A 547 -14.72 4.21 -29.84
CA SER A 547 -14.36 3.89 -31.24
C SER A 547 -15.33 3.01 -32.05
N ASN A 548 -16.32 2.38 -31.41
CA ASN A 548 -17.32 1.55 -32.02
C ASN A 548 -18.41 2.41 -32.68
N SER A 549 -18.50 2.38 -34.01
CA SER A 549 -19.61 2.91 -34.79
C SER A 549 -20.28 1.82 -35.62
N TYR A 550 -21.53 2.04 -35.99
CA TYR A 550 -22.29 1.18 -36.87
C TYR A 550 -23.24 2.01 -37.73
N VAL A 551 -23.28 1.76 -39.03
CA VAL A 551 -24.24 2.37 -39.94
C VAL A 551 -25.38 1.39 -40.16
N TYR A 552 -26.57 1.74 -39.69
CA TYR A 552 -27.79 0.96 -39.95
C TYR A 552 -28.48 1.52 -41.19
N PRO A 553 -28.49 0.77 -42.32
CA PRO A 553 -29.16 1.21 -43.53
C PRO A 553 -30.67 1.02 -43.40
N LEU A 554 -31.42 2.07 -43.69
CA LEU A 554 -32.87 2.10 -43.67
C LEU A 554 -33.38 2.29 -45.10
N TYR A 555 -33.88 1.20 -45.66
CA TYR A 555 -34.26 1.13 -47.07
C TYR A 555 -35.62 1.78 -47.31
N VAL A 556 -35.66 2.72 -48.27
CA VAL A 556 -36.89 3.36 -48.75
C VAL A 556 -37.07 2.98 -50.22
N PRO A 557 -38.15 2.26 -50.57
CA PRO A 557 -38.36 1.83 -51.94
C PRO A 557 -38.56 3.02 -52.91
N CYS A 558 -38.30 2.76 -54.20
CA CYS A 558 -38.55 3.65 -55.33
C CYS A 558 -37.68 4.92 -55.44
N ASN A 559 -36.50 4.98 -54.80
CA ASN A 559 -35.61 6.16 -54.82
C ASN A 559 -36.30 7.48 -54.44
N GLY A 560 -37.40 7.41 -53.66
CA GLY A 560 -38.23 8.58 -53.38
C GLY A 560 -37.49 9.72 -52.67
N THR A 561 -36.42 9.40 -51.95
CA THR A 561 -35.56 10.35 -51.22
C THR A 561 -34.69 11.20 -52.16
N GLN A 562 -34.37 10.72 -53.36
CA GLN A 562 -33.57 11.46 -54.34
C GLN A 562 -34.33 12.65 -54.94
N SER A 563 -35.66 12.53 -55.04
CA SER A 563 -36.54 13.55 -55.64
C SER A 563 -36.74 14.80 -54.78
N LEU A 564 -36.29 14.76 -53.52
CA LEU A 564 -36.45 15.84 -52.56
C LEU A 564 -35.52 17.02 -52.88
N SER A 565 -36.03 18.25 -52.77
CA SER A 565 -35.21 19.45 -52.77
C SER A 565 -34.27 19.48 -51.56
N PRO A 566 -33.16 20.26 -51.57
CA PRO A 566 -32.24 20.34 -50.44
C PRO A 566 -32.94 20.70 -49.12
N LYS A 567 -33.94 21.59 -49.17
CA LYS A 567 -34.73 21.96 -47.99
C LYS A 567 -35.57 20.79 -47.47
N GLU A 568 -36.25 20.07 -48.37
CA GLU A 568 -37.05 18.91 -48.00
C GLU A 568 -36.19 17.76 -47.48
N LYS A 569 -34.96 17.58 -47.99
CA LYS A 569 -33.99 16.62 -47.46
C LYS A 569 -33.66 16.90 -46.01
N THR A 570 -33.27 18.13 -45.69
CA THR A 570 -32.95 18.53 -44.30
C THR A 570 -34.17 18.38 -43.37
N GLU A 571 -35.36 18.76 -43.82
CA GLU A 571 -36.59 18.56 -43.04
C GLU A 571 -36.90 17.08 -42.79
N THR A 572 -36.67 16.24 -43.80
CA THR A 572 -36.88 14.78 -43.72
C THR A 572 -35.85 14.10 -42.80
N GLU A 573 -34.58 14.47 -42.89
CA GLU A 573 -33.51 14.01 -41.98
C GLU A 573 -33.82 14.39 -40.53
N GLN A 574 -34.31 15.61 -40.31
CA GLN A 574 -34.67 16.08 -38.97
C GLN A 574 -35.90 15.35 -38.40
N ASP A 575 -36.95 15.13 -39.21
CA ASP A 575 -38.12 14.34 -38.79
C ASP A 575 -37.72 12.89 -38.45
N LEU A 576 -36.90 12.28 -39.31
CA LEU A 576 -36.37 10.94 -39.08
C LEU A 576 -35.53 10.88 -37.80
N ARG A 577 -34.61 11.83 -37.61
CA ARG A 577 -33.79 11.95 -36.40
C ARG A 577 -34.65 12.03 -35.14
N VAL A 578 -35.64 12.91 -35.09
CA VAL A 578 -36.54 13.08 -33.92
C VAL A 578 -37.28 11.77 -33.60
N LYS A 579 -37.78 11.07 -34.62
CA LYS A 579 -38.49 9.80 -34.43
C LYS A 579 -37.55 8.69 -33.96
N LEU A 580 -36.32 8.62 -34.48
CA LEU A 580 -35.30 7.68 -34.03
C LEU A 580 -34.85 7.97 -32.59
N GLU A 581 -34.65 9.23 -32.22
CA GLU A 581 -34.35 9.62 -30.83
C GLU A 581 -35.46 9.17 -29.87
N ALA A 582 -36.73 9.33 -30.26
CA ALA A 582 -37.86 8.85 -29.48
C ALA A 582 -37.86 7.31 -29.34
N MET A 583 -37.45 6.56 -30.38
CA MET A 583 -37.33 5.09 -30.30
C MET A 583 -36.20 4.62 -29.38
N LEU A 584 -35.06 5.32 -29.42
CA LEU A 584 -33.88 5.03 -28.60
C LEU A 584 -34.05 5.51 -27.14
N GLY A 585 -34.98 6.43 -26.90
CA GLY A 585 -35.36 6.91 -25.57
C GLY A 585 -34.17 7.48 -24.80
N GLY A 586 -33.86 6.89 -23.64
CA GLY A 586 -32.73 7.30 -22.81
C GLY A 586 -31.35 7.19 -23.48
N ALA A 587 -31.25 6.44 -24.59
CA ALA A 587 -30.00 6.22 -25.33
C ALA A 587 -29.88 7.06 -26.61
N LYS A 588 -30.64 8.15 -26.75
CA LYS A 588 -30.59 9.03 -27.93
C LYS A 588 -29.18 9.53 -28.30
N GLU A 589 -28.27 9.63 -27.33
CA GLU A 589 -26.88 10.07 -27.53
C GLU A 589 -26.05 9.11 -28.41
N VAL A 590 -26.54 7.89 -28.62
CA VAL A 590 -25.95 6.91 -29.54
C VAL A 590 -26.17 7.29 -31.00
N LEU A 591 -27.24 8.04 -31.31
CA LEU A 591 -27.53 8.52 -32.65
C LEU A 591 -26.63 9.71 -32.98
N GLN A 592 -25.66 9.52 -33.87
CA GLN A 592 -24.76 10.59 -34.29
C GLN A 592 -25.32 11.33 -35.49
N ASP A 593 -25.70 10.57 -36.51
CA ASP A 593 -26.15 11.15 -37.76
C ASP A 593 -27.26 10.36 -38.46
N VAL A 594 -27.98 11.09 -39.31
CA VAL A 594 -29.03 10.55 -40.17
C VAL A 594 -28.83 11.20 -41.52
N ILE A 595 -28.38 10.42 -42.50
CA ILE A 595 -28.00 10.90 -43.80
C ILE A 595 -28.92 10.27 -44.83
N LEU A 596 -29.63 11.05 -45.63
CA LEU A 596 -30.39 10.48 -46.75
C LEU A 596 -29.44 9.97 -47.83
N SER A 597 -29.54 8.68 -48.13
CA SER A 597 -28.76 7.99 -49.16
C SER A 597 -29.62 7.74 -50.40
N GLU A 598 -29.00 7.21 -51.46
CA GLU A 598 -29.70 6.89 -52.71
C GLU A 598 -30.83 5.87 -52.47
N ASP A 599 -30.57 4.87 -51.62
CA ASP A 599 -31.48 3.76 -51.33
C ASP A 599 -32.43 4.04 -50.14
N GLY A 600 -32.36 5.22 -49.53
CA GLY A 600 -33.18 5.58 -48.36
C GLY A 600 -32.47 6.50 -47.38
N ALA A 601 -32.06 5.96 -46.23
CA ALA A 601 -31.33 6.69 -45.20
C ALA A 601 -30.29 5.81 -44.48
N ASP A 602 -29.14 6.38 -44.18
CA ASP A 602 -28.09 5.77 -43.37
C ASP A 602 -28.13 6.34 -41.96
N ILE A 603 -28.39 5.47 -40.98
CA ILE A 603 -28.47 5.83 -39.57
C ILE A 603 -27.13 5.53 -38.91
N VAL A 604 -26.37 6.56 -38.56
CA VAL A 604 -25.04 6.44 -37.96
C VAL A 604 -25.17 6.36 -36.45
N LEU A 605 -24.95 5.17 -35.90
CA LEU A 605 -24.89 4.90 -34.47
C LEU A 605 -23.44 4.86 -33.99
N HIS A 606 -23.18 5.38 -32.80
CA HIS A 606 -21.86 5.40 -32.19
C HIS A 606 -21.98 5.08 -30.71
N ALA A 607 -21.24 4.05 -30.28
CA ALA A 607 -21.28 3.59 -28.91
C ALA A 607 -20.81 4.70 -27.97
N THR A 608 -21.45 4.79 -26.82
CA THR A 608 -21.00 5.69 -25.76
C THR A 608 -20.58 4.90 -24.53
N THR A 609 -19.89 5.54 -23.60
CA THR A 609 -19.54 4.94 -22.31
C THR A 609 -20.74 4.61 -21.41
N LEU A 610 -21.91 5.24 -21.62
CA LEU A 610 -23.16 4.87 -20.95
C LEU A 610 -23.95 3.82 -21.75
N HIS A 611 -23.77 3.81 -23.07
CA HIS A 611 -24.50 2.95 -24.01
C HIS A 611 -23.51 2.22 -24.94
N PRO A 612 -22.68 1.31 -24.39
CA PRO A 612 -21.61 0.67 -25.15
C PRO A 612 -22.12 -0.43 -26.12
N HIS A 613 -23.38 -0.84 -25.99
CA HIS A 613 -23.98 -1.98 -26.67
C HIS A 613 -24.82 -1.56 -27.87
N LEU A 614 -24.16 -1.23 -28.99
CA LEU A 614 -24.84 -0.87 -30.24
C LEU A 614 -25.80 -1.95 -30.73
N GLU A 615 -25.52 -3.22 -30.44
CA GLU A 615 -26.35 -4.35 -30.82
C GLU A 615 -27.79 -4.24 -30.33
N LEU A 616 -28.00 -3.75 -29.10
CA LEU A 616 -29.33 -3.58 -28.53
C LEU A 616 -30.13 -2.49 -29.26
N TYR A 617 -29.44 -1.42 -29.68
CA TYR A 617 -30.05 -0.30 -30.38
C TYR A 617 -30.34 -0.65 -31.83
N VAL A 618 -29.45 -1.39 -32.50
CA VAL A 618 -29.68 -1.92 -33.84
C VAL A 618 -30.89 -2.86 -33.84
N ASP A 619 -30.99 -3.79 -32.88
CA ASP A 619 -32.17 -4.68 -32.75
C ASP A 619 -33.45 -3.87 -32.49
N THR A 620 -33.37 -2.83 -31.66
CA THR A 620 -34.49 -1.91 -31.42
C THR A 620 -34.93 -1.21 -32.71
N LEU A 621 -33.99 -0.63 -33.47
CA LEU A 621 -34.28 0.01 -34.75
C LEU A 621 -34.84 -0.99 -35.77
N LYS A 622 -34.25 -2.17 -35.90
CA LYS A 622 -34.75 -3.23 -36.79
C LYS A 622 -36.19 -3.62 -36.47
N SER A 623 -36.53 -3.72 -35.19
CA SER A 623 -37.88 -4.08 -34.75
C SER A 623 -38.91 -2.94 -34.89
N LYS A 624 -38.50 -1.68 -34.66
CA LYS A 624 -39.43 -0.53 -34.54
C LYS A 624 -39.47 0.37 -35.76
N ALA A 625 -38.41 0.41 -36.56
CA ALA A 625 -38.32 1.20 -37.79
C ALA A 625 -38.81 0.42 -39.02
N ASP A 626 -39.69 -0.56 -38.79
CA ASP A 626 -40.35 -1.38 -39.81
C ASP A 626 -41.73 -0.78 -40.16
N TYR A 627 -42.09 -0.77 -41.44
CA TYR A 627 -43.42 -0.34 -41.89
C TYR A 627 -44.56 -1.13 -41.23
N THR A 628 -44.36 -2.41 -40.88
CA THR A 628 -45.43 -3.20 -40.23
C THR A 628 -45.77 -2.66 -38.85
N GLN A 629 -44.87 -1.90 -38.23
CA GLN A 629 -45.08 -1.22 -36.96
C GLN A 629 -45.69 0.19 -37.14
N GLY A 630 -46.06 0.57 -38.37
CA GLY A 630 -46.60 1.90 -38.69
C GLY A 630 -45.54 3.00 -38.75
N PHE A 631 -44.26 2.65 -38.83
CA PHE A 631 -43.19 3.64 -38.90
C PHE A 631 -43.15 4.35 -40.26
N SER A 632 -43.08 5.68 -40.22
CA SER A 632 -42.98 6.53 -41.40
C SER A 632 -42.32 7.86 -41.07
N PHE A 633 -41.76 8.53 -42.08
CA PHE A 633 -41.06 9.82 -41.96
C PHE A 633 -41.16 10.64 -43.25
N GLY A 634 -40.85 11.93 -43.21
CA GLY A 634 -40.95 12.79 -44.39
C GLY A 634 -40.79 14.29 -44.09
N PRO A 635 -40.82 15.13 -45.14
CA PRO A 635 -40.72 16.59 -44.99
C PRO A 635 -41.95 17.16 -44.30
N SER A 636 -41.90 18.42 -43.86
CA SER A 636 -42.98 19.02 -43.03
C SER A 636 -44.35 19.04 -43.73
N SER A 637 -44.35 19.13 -45.07
CA SER A 637 -45.54 19.08 -45.92
C SER A 637 -46.20 17.69 -45.97
N GLU A 638 -45.40 16.62 -45.81
CA GLU A 638 -45.82 15.22 -45.93
C GLU A 638 -45.04 14.35 -44.93
N ARG A 639 -45.26 14.54 -43.62
CA ARG A 639 -44.46 13.92 -42.54
C ARG A 639 -44.42 12.38 -42.51
N ASN A 640 -45.29 11.72 -43.27
CA ASN A 640 -45.38 10.26 -43.35
C ASN A 640 -45.20 9.74 -44.79
N LYS A 641 -44.52 10.52 -45.64
CA LYS A 641 -44.30 10.21 -47.06
C LYS A 641 -43.57 8.89 -47.29
N PHE A 642 -42.55 8.61 -46.47
CA PHE A 642 -41.69 7.45 -46.60
C PHE A 642 -41.99 6.43 -45.51
N SER A 643 -42.13 5.17 -45.90
CA SER A 643 -42.28 4.05 -44.97
C SER A 643 -41.21 3.00 -45.29
N PRO A 644 -40.27 2.73 -44.36
CA PRO A 644 -39.13 1.86 -44.64
C PRO A 644 -39.53 0.40 -44.80
N ARG A 645 -38.82 -0.33 -45.65
CA ARG A 645 -39.07 -1.76 -45.86
C ARG A 645 -37.83 -2.60 -45.65
N ASN A 646 -38.02 -3.88 -45.32
CA ASN A 646 -36.94 -4.83 -45.47
C ASN A 646 -36.61 -4.96 -46.96
N ARG A 647 -35.32 -4.93 -47.31
CA ARG A 647 -34.85 -5.05 -48.69
C ARG A 647 -35.25 -6.40 -49.29
N GLU A 648 -35.34 -7.44 -48.46
CA GLU A 648 -35.78 -8.78 -48.85
C GLU A 648 -37.27 -8.86 -49.21
N ASP A 649 -38.09 -7.89 -48.78
CA ASP A 649 -39.52 -7.82 -49.10
C ASP A 649 -39.79 -7.17 -50.48
N SER A 650 -38.74 -6.90 -51.26
CA SER A 650 -38.87 -6.29 -52.58
C SER A 650 -39.56 -7.24 -53.55
N THR A 651 -40.72 -6.82 -54.07
CA THR A 651 -41.49 -7.61 -55.04
C THR A 651 -40.99 -7.45 -56.47
N ASN A 652 -40.26 -6.37 -56.76
CA ASN A 652 -39.72 -6.04 -58.07
C ASN A 652 -38.22 -5.74 -57.95
N VAL A 653 -37.42 -6.20 -58.90
CA VAL A 653 -35.98 -5.89 -58.97
C VAL A 653 -35.71 -5.18 -60.30
N GLU A 654 -35.22 -3.95 -60.25
CA GLU A 654 -34.70 -3.27 -61.44
C GLU A 654 -33.26 -3.71 -61.67
N MET A 655 -32.96 -4.23 -62.86
CA MET A 655 -31.62 -4.62 -63.27
C MET A 655 -31.13 -3.70 -64.39
N VAL A 656 -30.01 -3.01 -64.16
CA VAL A 656 -29.39 -2.16 -65.18
C VAL A 656 -28.25 -2.94 -65.84
N LEU A 657 -28.44 -3.33 -67.10
CA LEU A 657 -27.42 -3.99 -67.91
C LEU A 657 -26.64 -2.94 -68.70
N LYS A 658 -25.33 -2.81 -68.41
CA LYS A 658 -24.43 -1.91 -69.13
C LYS A 658 -23.54 -2.69 -70.10
N PHE A 659 -23.69 -2.40 -71.39
CA PHE A 659 -22.89 -3.00 -72.45
C PHE A 659 -21.74 -2.07 -72.84
N ARG A 660 -20.49 -2.56 -72.78
CA ARG A 660 -19.30 -1.75 -73.11
C ARG A 660 -19.09 -1.55 -74.61
N SER A 661 -19.67 -2.41 -75.45
CA SER A 661 -19.31 -2.54 -76.87
C SER A 661 -20.50 -2.45 -77.81
N ILE A 662 -21.69 -2.17 -77.29
CA ILE A 662 -22.94 -2.15 -78.05
C ILE A 662 -23.68 -0.85 -77.71
N ASP A 663 -23.94 -0.05 -78.74
CA ASP A 663 -24.85 1.09 -78.64
C ASP A 663 -26.26 0.64 -79.03
N LEU A 664 -27.03 0.24 -78.02
CA LEU A 664 -28.40 -0.27 -78.18
C LEU A 664 -29.36 0.78 -78.76
N GLU A 665 -29.11 2.07 -78.51
CA GLU A 665 -29.93 3.16 -79.04
C GLU A 665 -29.61 3.41 -80.52
N ALA A 666 -28.34 3.34 -80.91
CA ALA A 666 -27.93 3.39 -82.32
C ALA A 666 -28.49 2.21 -83.13
N LEU A 667 -28.49 0.99 -82.56
CA LEU A 667 -29.06 -0.20 -83.19
C LEU A 667 -30.58 -0.08 -83.43
N GLN A 668 -31.30 0.56 -82.50
CA GLN A 668 -32.74 0.86 -82.67
C GLN A 668 -32.98 1.97 -83.69
N ASN A 669 -32.21 3.06 -83.62
CA ASN A 669 -32.34 4.23 -84.49
C ASN A 669 -31.98 3.92 -85.95
N LEU A 670 -31.09 2.95 -86.18
CA LEU A 670 -30.75 2.46 -87.52
C LEU A 670 -31.70 1.36 -88.03
N HIS A 671 -32.74 1.00 -87.26
CA HIS A 671 -33.71 -0.08 -87.56
C HIS A 671 -33.05 -1.46 -87.80
N LEU A 672 -31.84 -1.67 -87.27
CA LEU A 672 -31.11 -2.92 -87.43
C LEU A 672 -31.62 -4.02 -86.49
N THR A 673 -32.25 -3.62 -85.38
CA THR A 673 -32.92 -4.50 -84.41
C THR A 673 -34.05 -3.72 -83.76
N THR A 674 -35.20 -4.36 -83.56
CA THR A 674 -36.33 -3.75 -82.87
C THR A 674 -36.17 -3.88 -81.35
N ARG A 675 -36.91 -3.04 -80.60
CA ARG A 675 -37.03 -3.22 -79.14
C ARG A 675 -37.54 -4.61 -78.76
N GLY A 676 -38.38 -5.21 -79.61
CA GLY A 676 -38.86 -6.59 -79.46
C GLY A 676 -37.72 -7.58 -79.53
N ASP A 677 -36.88 -7.52 -80.57
CA ASP A 677 -35.76 -8.46 -80.76
C ASP A 677 -34.76 -8.41 -79.59
N ILE A 678 -34.46 -7.21 -79.09
CA ILE A 678 -33.58 -7.03 -77.91
C ILE A 678 -34.25 -7.59 -76.65
N SER A 679 -35.55 -7.33 -76.47
CA SER A 679 -36.31 -7.85 -75.34
C SER A 679 -36.38 -9.38 -75.35
N ASP A 680 -36.61 -9.99 -76.50
CA ASP A 680 -36.74 -11.43 -76.67
C ASP A 680 -35.40 -12.15 -76.44
N ASP A 681 -34.29 -11.59 -76.93
CA ASP A 681 -32.95 -12.14 -76.69
C ASP A 681 -32.55 -12.03 -75.21
N LEU A 682 -32.80 -10.87 -74.58
CA LEU A 682 -32.58 -10.70 -73.14
C LEU A 682 -33.48 -11.62 -72.32
N GLN A 683 -34.75 -11.75 -72.70
CA GLN A 683 -35.71 -12.66 -72.07
C GLN A 683 -35.23 -14.10 -72.16
N HIS A 684 -34.74 -14.54 -73.32
CA HIS A 684 -34.19 -15.88 -73.51
C HIS A 684 -32.96 -16.12 -72.62
N GLN A 685 -32.05 -15.16 -72.55
CA GLN A 685 -30.85 -15.24 -71.70
C GLN A 685 -31.22 -15.26 -70.20
N VAL A 686 -32.15 -14.40 -69.77
CA VAL A 686 -32.63 -14.36 -68.38
C VAL A 686 -33.37 -15.64 -68.01
N ASN A 687 -34.20 -16.19 -68.91
CA ASN A 687 -34.87 -17.49 -68.74
C ASN A 687 -33.89 -18.65 -68.52
N SER A 688 -32.67 -18.54 -69.04
CA SER A 688 -31.62 -19.56 -68.86
C SER A 688 -30.83 -19.41 -67.55
N LEU A 689 -30.92 -18.26 -66.88
CA LEU A 689 -30.10 -17.89 -65.72
C LEU A 689 -30.89 -17.77 -64.40
N LEU A 690 -32.18 -17.44 -64.46
CA LEU A 690 -33.04 -17.23 -63.30
C LEU A 690 -34.14 -18.31 -63.20
N LEU A 691 -34.66 -18.53 -61.98
CA LEU A 691 -35.79 -19.43 -61.73
C LEU A 691 -37.03 -18.99 -62.52
N GLY A 692 -37.78 -19.95 -63.07
CA GLY A 692 -38.79 -19.72 -64.10
C GLY A 692 -39.90 -18.71 -63.78
N GLU A 693 -40.27 -18.51 -62.51
CA GLU A 693 -41.30 -17.53 -62.11
C GLU A 693 -40.81 -16.07 -62.18
N VAL A 694 -39.53 -15.81 -61.90
CA VAL A 694 -38.93 -14.46 -62.00
C VAL A 694 -38.71 -14.10 -63.47
N ALA A 695 -38.35 -15.09 -64.28
CA ALA A 695 -38.07 -14.87 -65.68
C ALA A 695 -39.36 -14.51 -66.47
N GLN A 696 -40.50 -15.13 -66.15
CA GLN A 696 -41.80 -14.84 -66.79
C GLN A 696 -42.35 -13.42 -66.56
N SER A 697 -41.81 -12.68 -65.59
CA SER A 697 -42.23 -11.30 -65.27
C SER A 697 -41.24 -10.23 -65.74
N PHE A 698 -40.23 -10.61 -66.53
CA PHE A 698 -39.27 -9.67 -67.11
C PHE A 698 -39.97 -8.69 -68.06
N ASN A 699 -39.63 -7.41 -67.92
CA ASN A 699 -40.14 -6.35 -68.77
C ASN A 699 -39.03 -5.33 -69.05
N LEU A 700 -38.68 -5.16 -70.32
CA LEU A 700 -37.72 -4.16 -70.74
C LEU A 700 -38.33 -2.76 -70.66
N THR A 701 -38.02 -2.02 -69.60
CA THR A 701 -38.63 -0.72 -69.28
C THR A 701 -38.09 0.43 -70.13
N TRP A 702 -36.77 0.52 -70.31
CA TRP A 702 -36.13 1.59 -71.07
C TRP A 702 -34.80 1.15 -71.70
N ILE A 703 -34.42 1.81 -72.79
CA ILE A 703 -33.08 1.74 -73.39
C ILE A 703 -32.61 3.19 -73.51
N LYS A 704 -31.38 3.48 -73.09
CA LYS A 704 -30.82 4.82 -73.09
C LYS A 704 -29.31 4.78 -73.33
N GLN A 705 -28.80 5.71 -74.13
CA GLN A 705 -27.37 5.93 -74.29
C GLN A 705 -26.79 6.61 -73.04
N ASP A 706 -25.76 6.02 -72.45
CA ASP A 706 -24.96 6.66 -71.41
C ASP A 706 -24.06 7.69 -72.13
N GLN A 707 -24.37 8.98 -72.07
CA GLN A 707 -23.63 10.05 -72.76
C GLN A 707 -22.20 10.27 -72.23
N ARG A 708 -21.65 9.33 -71.45
CA ARG A 708 -20.29 9.37 -70.95
C ARG A 708 -19.50 8.21 -71.54
N HIS A 709 -18.53 8.58 -72.38
CA HIS A 709 -17.47 7.76 -73.00
C HIS A 709 -17.67 7.39 -74.48
N LEU A 710 -17.53 8.39 -75.35
CA LEU A 710 -16.98 8.17 -76.69
C LEU A 710 -15.47 7.86 -76.56
N GLY A 711 -15.14 6.57 -76.56
CA GLY A 711 -13.78 6.06 -76.61
C GLY A 711 -13.75 4.71 -77.31
N PHE A 712 -13.41 4.72 -78.61
CA PHE A 712 -13.25 3.54 -79.46
C PHE A 712 -12.17 2.58 -78.93
N ILE A 713 -12.51 1.29 -78.68
CA ILE A 713 -11.58 0.13 -78.80
C ILE A 713 -12.35 -1.13 -79.26
N VAL A 714 -11.71 -1.92 -80.12
CA VAL A 714 -12.17 -3.08 -80.92
C VAL A 714 -12.05 -4.43 -80.17
N ALA A 715 -13.16 -5.20 -80.13
CA ALA A 715 -13.34 -6.68 -80.05
C ALA A 715 -12.72 -7.51 -78.86
N PRO A 716 -13.03 -8.82 -78.70
CA PRO A 716 -14.26 -9.36 -78.12
C PRO A 716 -14.00 -10.41 -77.00
N TYR A 717 -14.61 -10.30 -75.82
CA TYR A 717 -14.83 -11.43 -74.89
C TYR A 717 -16.01 -11.13 -73.95
N LEU A 718 -17.03 -12.00 -73.96
CA LEU A 718 -18.09 -12.06 -72.95
C LEU A 718 -17.48 -12.59 -71.65
N LEU A 719 -17.28 -11.70 -70.67
CA LEU A 719 -16.98 -12.03 -69.29
C LEU A 719 -18.20 -11.69 -68.44
N PHE A 720 -18.83 -12.70 -67.83
CA PHE A 720 -19.76 -12.51 -66.74
C PHE A 720 -18.99 -11.99 -65.53
N GLY A 721 -19.12 -10.69 -65.26
CA GLY A 721 -18.63 -10.06 -64.03
C GLY A 721 -19.81 -9.72 -63.13
N PHE A 722 -19.95 -10.44 -62.02
CA PHE A 722 -20.73 -9.95 -60.88
C PHE A 722 -20.01 -8.70 -60.34
N CYS A 723 -20.59 -7.52 -60.55
CA CYS A 723 -20.12 -6.31 -59.89
C CYS A 723 -20.58 -6.31 -58.43
N PHE A 724 -19.76 -6.88 -57.55
CA PHE A 724 -19.47 -6.27 -56.27
C PHE A 724 -18.58 -5.05 -56.54
N VAL A 725 -19.02 -3.86 -56.15
CA VAL A 725 -18.13 -2.71 -55.98
C VAL A 725 -18.54 -1.96 -54.72
N ALA A 726 -17.73 -2.13 -53.69
CA ALA A 726 -17.45 -1.05 -52.76
C ALA A 726 -16.58 0.00 -53.46
N PRO A 727 -16.72 1.29 -53.13
CA PRO A 727 -15.55 2.15 -53.14
C PRO A 727 -15.47 2.97 -51.86
N TYR A 728 -14.28 3.04 -51.25
CA TYR A 728 -13.76 4.30 -50.71
C TYR A 728 -12.24 4.21 -50.57
N LEU A 729 -11.53 4.95 -51.41
CA LEU A 729 -10.25 5.60 -51.11
C LEU A 729 -10.07 6.78 -52.08
N ALA A 730 -10.44 7.97 -51.60
CA ALA A 730 -9.79 9.26 -51.79
C ALA A 730 -10.35 10.22 -50.74
#